data_AF-A0A960II13-F1
#
_entry.id   AF-A0A960II13-F1
#
_cell.length_a   1.000
_cell.length_b   1.000
_cell.length_c   1.000
_cell.angle_alpha   90.00
_cell.angle_beta   90.00
_cell.angle_gamma   90.00
#
_symmetry.space_group_name_H-M   'P 1'
#
loop_
_entity.id
_entity.type
_entity.pdbx_description
1 polymer ?
#
loop_
_entity_poly.entity_id
_entity_poly.type
_entity_poly.pdbx_seq_one_letter_code
_entity_poly.pdbx_strand_id
1 'polypeptide(L)'
;MRPADSDDVTDVEEWPYGPPYTTEMDKKNGWVGRGLMSMPWPEPPSEDETLAKEADLLSRETAEHQPGAHGERTGDPWLVDPYGGPGGATANLLFEHQAGWPDTSDREIVYGPSADEPDVLWFVPGAAGKMLVAVTDALWTAATWGELRERLGALGADTFAAVMGWFDDEATEDGESFTAEQFPGFADGDFPPHVGLLVAEWAPEAVIGRWGVRMETTFNGTFIAFKAADEADVVAALTAAGFRCRRDDTIIGSLVEGTTGIGDYEAGTPDPANGDEAAQAQAGANEAEPATPATPGPGARPTSGIRSEDPLAWDEDAALAREAELLEAEARADGRAEPRRSAPGEDTETGELVRRANALARSASGLADRGEYDAAEAVYGQLLDLCRDADAPWWAAQTLADTAELFVAMGRREQAARLAGDAAELFLALDEPVWALDALKPLADVLSDSGGLDSAEAMYRHMRDIAAPSGDRRWVSTLDMELGIVAERRGRLDDARGLYRQALTGFPADADVDRARCLMNLAATLRALGEPADAAEALTEARGLFADEGMRREVADCDVNLGNVLWGLGRIADAVALNQASRATYQALGLPTEAADCTDHLGALATTEGDPASALALHQDASAVYLEHGYDLEEATCAYNWAHALLHLGRPEEAIAQLQRVRPVLTATGADGSLAEHLLLEASVRSALGQHATAGQLVDDARRIIEEVVHGGPDLIVDCDVTLGEVLRRTGRADAAIAVLEDATARADRYCGPLTAAEAAEQLARAYHVAGRAGDAERAADDARRRFNDLGLDHRAAQVTHDWA
;
A
#
# COMPACT_ATOMS: atom_id res chain seq x y z
N MET A 1 31.26 -37.11 1.63
CA MET A 1 31.79 -36.69 2.95
C MET A 1 31.15 -35.37 3.31
N ARG A 2 30.82 -35.15 4.58
CA ARG A 2 30.32 -33.89 5.15
C ARG A 2 31.53 -33.07 5.69
N PRO A 3 31.40 -31.84 6.20
CA PRO A 3 31.62 -30.59 5.46
C PRO A 3 32.75 -29.72 6.10
N ALA A 4 32.80 -28.43 5.74
CA ALA A 4 33.33 -27.29 6.49
C ALA A 4 32.49 -26.06 6.03
N ASP A 5 31.77 -25.33 6.89
CA ASP A 5 32.24 -24.36 7.91
C ASP A 5 32.88 -23.15 7.19
N SER A 6 32.10 -22.12 6.88
CA SER A 6 31.76 -20.93 7.72
C SER A 6 32.94 -19.97 7.91
N ASP A 7 32.72 -18.69 7.60
CA ASP A 7 32.85 -17.53 8.51
C ASP A 7 32.78 -16.20 7.72
N ASP A 8 32.12 -15.22 8.32
CA ASP A 8 32.13 -13.75 8.12
C ASP A 8 32.41 -13.11 6.75
N VAL A 9 31.43 -12.35 6.27
CA VAL A 9 31.58 -10.88 6.08
C VAL A 9 30.28 -10.20 6.54
N THR A 10 30.38 -9.33 7.55
CA THR A 10 29.40 -8.27 7.82
C THR A 10 29.65 -7.10 6.87
N ASP A 11 28.60 -6.45 6.40
CA ASP A 11 28.33 -5.03 6.72
C ASP A 11 27.01 -4.64 6.04
N VAL A 12 26.19 -3.90 6.79
CA VAL A 12 24.84 -3.48 6.40
C VAL A 12 24.87 -1.96 6.30
N GLU A 13 24.49 -1.41 5.14
CA GLU A 13 24.16 0.02 5.01
C GLU A 13 22.67 0.13 4.63
N GLU A 14 21.86 0.54 5.60
CA GLU A 14 20.42 0.81 5.44
C GLU A 14 20.20 2.21 4.86
N TRP A 15 19.32 2.34 3.85
CA TRP A 15 18.82 3.63 3.35
C TRP A 15 17.30 3.58 3.09
N PRO A 16 16.54 4.67 3.34
CA PRO A 16 15.08 4.59 3.45
C PRO A 16 14.30 5.25 2.30
N TYR A 17 13.46 4.48 1.61
CA TYR A 17 12.40 4.88 0.66
C TYR A 17 11.30 3.78 0.75
N GLY A 18 10.01 3.96 0.50
CA GLY A 18 9.17 4.95 -0.21
C GLY A 18 7.90 4.17 -0.66
N PRO A 19 6.69 4.77 -0.72
CA PRO A 19 5.44 3.98 -0.69
C PRO A 19 5.03 3.39 -2.07
N PRO A 20 4.46 2.16 -2.12
CA PRO A 20 3.90 1.58 -3.35
C PRO A 20 2.39 1.87 -3.51
N TYR A 21 1.97 2.28 -4.71
CA TYR A 21 0.55 2.41 -5.06
C TYR A 21 -0.05 1.10 -5.60
N THR A 22 -1.23 0.75 -5.10
CA THR A 22 -2.05 -0.38 -5.58
C THR A 22 -3.21 0.12 -6.46
N THR A 23 -3.51 -0.57 -7.55
CA THR A 23 -4.73 -0.33 -8.34
C THR A 23 -5.95 -0.96 -7.65
N GLU A 24 -7.08 -0.25 -7.66
CA GLU A 24 -8.19 -0.46 -6.70
C GLU A 24 -9.04 -1.76 -6.87
N MET A 25 -8.64 -2.72 -7.70
CA MET A 25 -9.59 -3.70 -8.27
C MET A 25 -9.54 -5.14 -7.74
N ASP A 26 -8.67 -5.47 -6.78
CA ASP A 26 -8.57 -6.85 -6.23
C ASP A 26 -9.30 -7.08 -4.89
N LYS A 27 -10.12 -6.10 -4.45
CA LYS A 27 -10.76 -5.98 -3.13
C LYS A 27 -11.75 -7.08 -2.68
N LYS A 28 -11.78 -8.24 -3.34
CA LYS A 28 -12.56 -9.41 -2.89
C LYS A 28 -11.83 -10.75 -2.98
N ASN A 29 -10.58 -10.76 -3.44
CA ASN A 29 -10.03 -12.01 -3.95
C ASN A 29 -8.50 -12.12 -3.79
N GLY A 30 -7.75 -11.01 -3.91
CA GLY A 30 -6.29 -11.00 -3.64
C GLY A 30 -5.47 -11.80 -4.65
N TRP A 31 -5.66 -11.56 -5.96
CA TRP A 31 -4.93 -12.29 -7.01
C TRP A 31 -4.24 -11.31 -7.95
N VAL A 32 -2.91 -11.37 -8.05
CA VAL A 32 -2.16 -10.63 -9.06
C VAL A 32 -2.30 -11.31 -10.43
N GLY A 33 -3.52 -11.30 -10.97
CA GLY A 33 -3.96 -12.20 -12.05
C GLY A 33 -4.20 -11.56 -13.42
N ARG A 34 -4.39 -10.23 -13.50
CA ARG A 34 -4.64 -9.53 -14.77
C ARG A 34 -3.42 -8.73 -15.25
N GLY A 35 -3.20 -8.76 -16.56
CA GLY A 35 -2.59 -7.64 -17.31
C GLY A 35 -1.32 -7.05 -16.71
N LEU A 36 -0.37 -7.88 -16.27
CA LEU A 36 0.85 -7.44 -15.59
C LEU A 36 1.82 -6.67 -16.50
N MET A 37 1.59 -5.36 -16.63
CA MET A 37 2.61 -4.38 -17.02
C MET A 37 3.46 -4.06 -15.78
N SER A 38 4.73 -4.47 -15.81
CA SER A 38 5.85 -3.97 -14.98
C SER A 38 5.69 -3.95 -13.43
N MET A 39 6.35 -4.89 -12.73
CA MET A 39 6.62 -4.83 -11.27
C MET A 39 8.11 -4.55 -10.97
N PRO A 40 8.45 -3.96 -9.81
CA PRO A 40 9.78 -3.42 -9.52
C PRO A 40 10.91 -4.44 -9.27
N TRP A 41 12.16 -4.01 -9.51
CA TRP A 41 13.39 -4.82 -9.49
C TRP A 41 14.53 -4.27 -8.59
N PRO A 42 15.36 -5.13 -7.98
CA PRO A 42 16.55 -4.71 -7.24
C PRO A 42 17.75 -4.43 -8.16
N GLU A 43 18.61 -3.49 -7.74
CA GLU A 43 19.79 -3.06 -8.50
C GLU A 43 20.88 -4.15 -8.65
N PRO A 44 21.68 -4.12 -9.73
CA PRO A 44 22.89 -4.93 -9.84
C PRO A 44 24.02 -4.38 -8.94
N PRO A 45 24.92 -5.23 -8.41
CA PRO A 45 26.09 -4.76 -7.66
C PRO A 45 27.00 -3.90 -8.54
N SER A 46 27.51 -2.81 -7.96
CA SER A 46 28.24 -1.75 -8.66
C SER A 46 29.50 -2.23 -9.40
N GLU A 47 29.51 -2.14 -10.74
CA GLU A 47 30.77 -2.14 -11.51
C GLU A 47 31.38 -0.74 -11.56
N ASP A 48 32.24 -0.50 -10.58
CA ASP A 48 33.03 0.72 -10.39
C ASP A 48 34.10 0.85 -11.51
N GLU A 49 33.91 1.80 -12.45
CA GLU A 49 34.95 2.60 -13.17
C GLU A 49 34.41 3.45 -14.36
N THR A 50 33.12 3.37 -14.74
CA THR A 50 32.62 4.00 -15.98
C THR A 50 31.98 5.39 -15.84
N LEU A 51 31.55 5.81 -14.64
CA LEU A 51 30.79 7.07 -14.44
C LEU A 51 31.65 8.36 -14.44
N ALA A 52 32.98 8.26 -14.38
CA ALA A 52 33.88 9.41 -14.24
C ALA A 52 34.14 10.23 -15.54
N LYS A 53 33.38 10.00 -16.63
CA LYS A 53 33.63 10.63 -17.95
C LYS A 53 32.50 11.48 -18.52
N GLU A 54 31.27 11.40 -18.01
CA GLU A 54 30.14 12.11 -18.62
C GLU A 54 29.87 13.48 -17.99
N ALA A 55 30.30 13.71 -16.75
CA ALA A 55 30.10 14.99 -16.03
C ALA A 55 30.88 16.20 -16.61
N ASP A 56 31.97 15.98 -17.35
CA ASP A 56 32.83 17.09 -17.88
C ASP A 56 32.27 17.72 -19.18
N LEU A 57 31.29 17.08 -19.83
CA LEU A 57 30.73 17.55 -21.12
C LEU A 57 29.53 18.50 -21.00
N LEU A 58 28.82 18.51 -19.86
CA LEU A 58 27.65 19.37 -19.63
C LEU A 58 27.97 20.73 -18.99
N SER A 59 29.18 20.91 -18.44
CA SER A 59 29.55 22.10 -17.64
C SER A 59 30.02 23.31 -18.48
N ARG A 60 29.78 23.35 -19.80
CA ARG A 60 30.32 24.39 -20.71
C ARG A 60 29.38 24.87 -21.82
N GLU A 61 28.15 25.26 -21.50
CA GLU A 61 27.48 26.37 -22.19
C GLU A 61 26.15 26.74 -21.50
N THR A 62 26.14 27.81 -20.69
CA THR A 62 25.01 28.76 -20.51
C THR A 62 25.38 29.83 -19.47
N ALA A 63 25.95 30.94 -19.94
CA ALA A 63 26.00 32.19 -19.19
C ALA A 63 25.24 33.26 -19.97
N GLU A 64 24.62 34.19 -19.23
CA GLU A 64 23.92 35.38 -19.73
C GLU A 64 22.57 35.13 -20.47
N HIS A 65 21.43 35.32 -19.80
CA HIS A 65 20.57 36.52 -19.95
C HIS A 65 19.26 36.43 -19.14
N GLN A 66 18.97 37.49 -18.40
CA GLN A 66 17.67 37.86 -17.79
C GLN A 66 17.50 39.39 -17.97
N PRO A 67 16.35 40.04 -17.69
CA PRO A 67 15.02 39.51 -17.30
C PRO A 67 13.84 40.12 -18.11
N GLY A 68 12.59 39.73 -17.80
CA GLY A 68 11.51 40.73 -17.73
C GLY A 68 10.07 40.35 -18.12
N ALA A 69 9.15 40.85 -17.28
CA ALA A 69 7.75 41.22 -17.53
C ALA A 69 6.62 40.16 -17.37
N HIS A 70 5.85 40.39 -16.29
CA HIS A 70 4.52 39.85 -16.02
C HIS A 70 3.54 39.96 -17.20
N GLY A 71 2.69 38.94 -17.34
CA GLY A 71 1.43 39.01 -18.08
C GLY A 71 0.39 38.17 -17.34
N GLU A 72 -0.64 38.83 -16.80
CA GLU A 72 -1.73 38.19 -16.06
C GLU A 72 -2.45 37.16 -16.93
N ARG A 73 -2.70 35.96 -16.38
CA ARG A 73 -3.68 35.04 -16.97
C ARG A 73 -4.56 34.44 -15.88
N THR A 74 -5.80 34.90 -15.88
CA THR A 74 -6.86 34.52 -14.95
C THR A 74 -7.40 33.12 -15.21
N GLY A 75 -7.68 32.37 -14.15
CA GLY A 75 -8.58 31.21 -14.17
C GLY A 75 -7.89 29.85 -14.12
N ASP A 76 -7.33 29.51 -12.96
CA ASP A 76 -6.93 28.14 -12.65
C ASP A 76 -8.18 27.25 -12.52
N PRO A 77 -8.23 26.06 -13.16
CA PRO A 77 -9.33 25.10 -13.01
C PRO A 77 -9.13 24.13 -11.83
N TRP A 78 -8.06 24.28 -11.05
CA TRP A 78 -7.67 23.37 -9.96
C TRP A 78 -8.50 23.58 -8.69
N LEU A 79 -9.80 23.32 -8.81
CA LEU A 79 -10.75 23.23 -7.70
C LEU A 79 -11.80 22.16 -8.05
N VAL A 80 -11.33 20.92 -8.21
CA VAL A 80 -12.15 19.71 -8.13
C VAL A 80 -11.47 18.78 -7.13
N ASP A 81 -12.02 18.81 -5.93
CA ASP A 81 -11.83 17.82 -4.86
C ASP A 81 -12.35 16.45 -5.34
N PRO A 82 -11.53 15.38 -5.35
CA PRO A 82 -11.97 14.04 -5.75
C PRO A 82 -12.86 13.35 -4.69
N TYR A 83 -12.97 13.89 -3.47
CA TYR A 83 -13.77 13.35 -2.37
C TYR A 83 -14.87 14.33 -1.92
N GLY A 84 -15.71 14.75 -2.87
CA GLY A 84 -16.71 15.82 -2.72
C GLY A 84 -17.42 15.93 -1.35
N GLY A 85 -16.83 16.72 -0.45
CA GLY A 85 -17.30 16.99 0.91
C GLY A 85 -16.51 18.15 1.53
N PRO A 86 -17.15 19.19 2.11
CA PRO A 86 -16.47 20.47 2.24
C PRO A 86 -15.61 20.63 3.50
N GLY A 87 -14.29 20.74 3.30
CA GLY A 87 -13.34 21.32 4.26
C GLY A 87 -12.46 20.28 4.95
N GLY A 88 -11.17 20.58 5.05
CA GLY A 88 -10.17 19.65 5.60
C GLY A 88 -10.38 19.37 7.09
N ALA A 89 -10.48 18.07 7.40
CA ALA A 89 -10.39 17.49 8.74
C ALA A 89 -10.17 15.97 8.59
N THR A 90 -8.95 15.53 8.28
CA THR A 90 -8.52 14.11 8.26
C THR A 90 -7.21 13.87 9.00
N ALA A 91 -6.83 14.81 9.88
CA ALA A 91 -5.89 14.58 10.98
C ALA A 91 -6.66 14.71 12.29
N ASN A 92 -6.24 13.96 13.31
CA ASN A 92 -6.82 13.84 14.65
C ASN A 92 -8.13 13.02 14.77
N LEU A 93 -8.01 11.69 14.83
CA LEU A 93 -9.00 10.81 15.49
C LEU A 93 -8.57 10.38 16.91
N LEU A 94 -7.29 10.50 17.26
CA LEU A 94 -6.79 10.31 18.64
C LEU A 94 -6.99 11.55 19.54
N PHE A 95 -7.22 12.75 18.96
CA PHE A 95 -7.31 14.02 19.71
C PHE A 95 -8.69 14.68 19.68
N GLU A 96 -9.75 14.02 19.18
CA GLU A 96 -11.09 14.62 19.03
C GLU A 96 -11.72 15.12 20.33
N HIS A 97 -11.24 14.67 21.50
CA HIS A 97 -11.78 15.13 22.77
C HIS A 97 -11.39 16.55 23.18
N GLN A 98 -10.40 17.20 22.54
CA GLN A 98 -10.12 18.63 22.73
C GLN A 98 -9.66 19.36 21.45
N ALA A 99 -10.57 20.14 20.87
CA ALA A 99 -10.25 21.01 19.75
C ALA A 99 -9.26 22.13 20.13
N GLY A 100 -8.07 22.12 19.51
CA GLY A 100 -7.12 23.25 19.53
C GLY A 100 -6.03 23.18 20.63
N TRP A 101 -5.62 21.98 21.05
CA TRP A 101 -4.46 21.78 21.91
C TRP A 101 -3.38 20.94 21.18
N PRO A 102 -2.12 21.40 21.09
CA PRO A 102 -1.60 22.71 21.52
C PRO A 102 -2.02 23.86 20.58
N ASP A 103 -1.93 25.12 21.05
CA ASP A 103 -2.21 26.30 20.20
C ASP A 103 -1.12 26.49 19.13
N THR A 104 -1.43 26.07 17.90
CA THR A 104 -0.56 26.19 16.72
C THR A 104 -0.69 27.53 15.97
N SER A 105 -1.47 28.50 16.49
CA SER A 105 -1.71 29.78 15.81
C SER A 105 -0.57 30.81 15.92
N ASP A 106 0.44 30.56 16.77
CA ASP A 106 1.59 31.45 16.96
C ASP A 106 2.41 31.61 15.67
N ARG A 107 2.88 32.83 15.44
CA ARG A 107 3.72 33.20 14.29
C ARG A 107 5.20 33.26 14.62
N GLU A 108 5.60 33.08 15.88
CA GLU A 108 6.98 32.72 16.21
C GLU A 108 7.14 31.20 16.09
N ILE A 109 8.08 30.75 15.27
CA ILE A 109 8.38 29.33 15.07
C ILE A 109 9.74 29.05 15.67
N VAL A 110 9.80 28.09 16.57
CA VAL A 110 11.05 27.54 17.12
C VAL A 110 11.47 26.35 16.26
N TYR A 111 12.76 26.25 15.97
CA TYR A 111 13.29 25.14 15.15
C TYR A 111 14.70 24.74 15.55
N GLY A 112 15.14 23.57 15.11
CA GLY A 112 16.44 22.97 15.40
C GLY A 112 16.45 21.47 15.10
N PRO A 113 17.60 20.80 15.22
CA PRO A 113 17.72 19.34 15.20
C PRO A 113 17.46 18.74 16.59
N SER A 114 17.24 17.43 16.65
CA SER A 114 17.42 16.63 17.87
C SER A 114 18.88 16.13 17.98
N ALA A 115 19.30 15.62 19.14
CA ALA A 115 20.61 15.00 19.28
C ALA A 115 20.72 13.66 18.53
N ASP A 116 19.62 12.91 18.44
CA ASP A 116 19.54 11.60 17.78
C ASP A 116 19.53 11.73 16.24
N GLU A 117 18.92 12.80 15.69
CA GLU A 117 18.79 13.05 14.24
C GLU A 117 19.37 14.42 13.84
N PRO A 118 20.71 14.60 13.85
CA PRO A 118 21.34 15.89 13.56
C PRO A 118 21.13 16.39 12.12
N ASP A 119 20.78 15.50 11.19
CA ASP A 119 20.51 15.82 9.78
C ASP A 119 19.03 16.18 9.50
N VAL A 120 18.18 16.14 10.53
CA VAL A 120 16.74 16.49 10.46
C VAL A 120 16.49 17.81 11.21
N LEU A 121 15.58 18.63 10.69
CA LEU A 121 15.10 19.85 11.33
C LEU A 121 13.61 19.77 11.63
N TRP A 122 13.30 19.98 12.90
CA TRP A 122 11.96 20.02 13.45
C TRP A 122 11.54 21.46 13.71
N PHE A 123 10.25 21.76 13.52
CA PHE A 123 9.69 23.11 13.64
C PHE A 123 8.41 23.06 14.48
N VAL A 124 8.28 23.95 15.47
CA VAL A 124 7.13 24.03 16.36
C VAL A 124 6.74 25.49 16.64
N PRO A 125 5.45 25.85 16.71
CA PRO A 125 5.03 27.17 17.16
C PRO A 125 5.53 27.46 18.59
N GLY A 126 6.00 28.68 18.83
CA GLY A 126 6.79 29.03 20.02
C GLY A 126 6.00 29.02 21.34
N ALA A 127 4.68 29.14 21.28
CA ALA A 127 3.78 28.87 22.39
C ALA A 127 3.58 27.36 22.62
N ALA A 128 3.24 26.61 21.57
CA ALA A 128 3.05 25.15 21.60
C ALA A 128 4.28 24.43 22.16
N GLY A 129 5.48 24.69 21.61
CA GLY A 129 6.72 24.02 22.04
C GLY A 129 7.05 24.24 23.53
N LYS A 130 6.79 25.44 24.08
CA LYS A 130 6.98 25.71 25.51
C LYS A 130 5.98 24.96 26.39
N MET A 131 4.73 24.83 25.94
CA MET A 131 3.72 24.09 26.67
C MET A 131 4.02 22.59 26.66
N LEU A 132 4.38 22.04 25.49
CA LEU A 132 4.77 20.64 25.36
C LEU A 132 5.98 20.31 26.25
N VAL A 133 7.06 21.11 26.22
CA VAL A 133 8.22 20.90 27.13
C VAL A 133 7.81 20.90 28.60
N ALA A 134 6.89 21.78 29.00
CA ALA A 134 6.43 21.86 30.38
C ALA A 134 5.52 20.69 30.79
N VAL A 135 4.78 20.09 29.85
CA VAL A 135 3.99 18.87 30.06
C VAL A 135 4.90 17.64 30.12
N THR A 136 5.87 17.52 29.20
CA THR A 136 6.91 16.49 29.21
C THR A 136 7.70 16.50 30.53
N ASP A 137 8.13 17.67 31.01
CA ASP A 137 8.80 17.82 32.32
C ASP A 137 7.88 17.41 33.50
N ALA A 138 6.61 17.80 33.47
CA ALA A 138 5.66 17.44 34.52
C ALA A 138 5.41 15.93 34.59
N LEU A 139 5.34 15.24 33.45
CA LEU A 139 5.18 13.80 33.35
C LEU A 139 6.45 13.06 33.81
N TRP A 140 7.63 13.43 33.29
CA TRP A 140 8.88 12.75 33.61
C TRP A 140 9.33 12.91 35.07
N THR A 141 8.93 13.97 35.76
CA THR A 141 9.52 14.35 37.06
C THR A 141 8.55 14.43 38.24
N ALA A 142 7.27 14.13 38.05
CA ALA A 142 6.33 13.93 39.15
C ALA A 142 6.49 12.53 39.77
N ALA A 143 6.59 12.43 41.10
CA ALA A 143 6.71 11.16 41.80
C ALA A 143 5.36 10.59 42.28
N THR A 144 4.31 11.42 42.31
CA THR A 144 2.95 11.04 42.74
C THR A 144 1.88 11.70 41.88
N TRP A 145 0.68 11.11 41.88
CA TRP A 145 -0.46 11.65 41.15
C TRP A 145 -0.90 13.04 41.64
N GLY A 146 -0.78 13.32 42.94
CA GLY A 146 -1.03 14.66 43.48
C GLY A 146 -0.02 15.70 42.98
N GLU A 147 1.25 15.31 42.87
CA GLU A 147 2.32 16.18 42.34
C GLU A 147 2.13 16.45 40.84
N LEU A 148 1.78 15.43 40.05
CA LEU A 148 1.43 15.59 38.63
C LEU A 148 0.25 16.57 38.48
N ARG A 149 -0.81 16.37 39.26
CA ARG A 149 -2.00 17.25 39.25
C ARG A 149 -1.66 18.69 39.63
N GLU A 150 -0.80 18.93 40.62
CA GLU A 150 -0.34 20.28 40.98
C GLU A 150 0.46 20.94 39.85
N ARG A 151 1.42 20.20 39.25
CA ARG A 151 2.29 20.69 38.18
C ARG A 151 1.50 21.03 36.92
N LEU A 152 0.64 20.13 36.45
CA LEU A 152 -0.25 20.38 35.31
C LEU A 152 -1.22 21.52 35.58
N GLY A 153 -1.77 21.62 36.81
CA GLY A 153 -2.65 22.70 37.22
C GLY A 153 -1.98 24.08 37.19
N ALA A 154 -0.66 24.15 37.37
CA ALA A 154 0.12 25.37 37.24
C ALA A 154 0.35 25.81 35.78
N LEU A 155 0.21 24.90 34.80
CA LEU A 155 0.31 25.23 33.37
C LEU A 155 -0.97 25.86 32.82
N GLY A 156 -2.13 25.52 33.40
CA GLY A 156 -3.43 26.11 33.06
C GLY A 156 -4.57 25.11 33.20
N ALA A 157 -5.79 25.60 33.38
CA ALA A 157 -6.97 24.74 33.51
C ALA A 157 -7.25 23.92 32.23
N ASP A 158 -6.99 24.52 31.06
CA ASP A 158 -7.19 23.87 29.76
C ASP A 158 -6.15 22.76 29.55
N THR A 159 -4.85 23.03 29.80
CA THR A 159 -3.77 22.03 29.77
C THR A 159 -3.98 20.92 30.79
N PHE A 160 -4.43 21.24 32.01
CA PHE A 160 -4.78 20.25 33.02
C PHE A 160 -5.91 19.33 32.53
N ALA A 161 -6.98 19.90 31.96
CA ALA A 161 -8.07 19.11 31.41
C ALA A 161 -7.65 18.30 30.18
N ALA A 162 -6.74 18.82 29.35
CA ALA A 162 -6.20 18.14 28.17
C ALA A 162 -5.44 16.87 28.55
N VAL A 163 -4.54 16.97 29.53
CA VAL A 163 -3.70 15.85 29.97
C VAL A 163 -4.48 14.90 30.89
N MET A 164 -5.22 15.42 31.87
CA MET A 164 -5.94 14.58 32.83
C MET A 164 -7.22 13.93 32.25
N GLY A 165 -7.76 14.45 31.16
CA GLY A 165 -8.97 13.91 30.51
C GLY A 165 -8.75 12.57 29.78
N TRP A 166 -7.51 12.12 29.65
CA TRP A 166 -7.15 10.79 29.11
C TRP A 166 -7.23 9.66 30.15
N PHE A 167 -7.37 10.01 31.43
CA PHE A 167 -7.60 9.04 32.50
C PHE A 167 -9.10 8.96 32.78
N ASP A 168 -9.71 7.84 32.38
CA ASP A 168 -11.02 7.42 32.90
C ASP A 168 -10.92 7.12 34.41
N ASP A 169 -12.05 6.81 35.07
CA ASP A 169 -12.26 6.77 36.54
C ASP A 169 -11.28 5.90 37.41
N GLU A 170 -10.23 5.31 36.84
CA GLU A 170 -9.09 4.68 37.55
C GLU A 170 -8.12 5.71 38.22
N ALA A 171 -8.57 6.95 38.45
CA ALA A 171 -7.78 8.00 39.07
C ALA A 171 -7.44 7.70 40.54
N THR A 172 -6.26 7.10 40.72
CA THR A 172 -5.56 6.82 41.99
C THR A 172 -5.47 8.02 42.94
N GLU A 173 -5.37 7.74 44.24
CA GLU A 173 -5.32 8.78 45.28
C GLU A 173 -4.04 9.64 45.15
N ASP A 174 -4.10 10.92 45.53
CA ASP A 174 -2.99 11.89 45.37
C ASP A 174 -1.64 11.43 45.97
N GLY A 175 -1.67 10.51 46.94
CA GLY A 175 -0.49 9.94 47.60
C GLY A 175 0.10 8.68 46.94
N GLU A 176 -0.51 8.16 45.87
CA GLU A 176 -0.01 7.02 45.13
C GLU A 176 1.14 7.42 44.20
N SER A 177 2.07 6.48 43.97
CA SER A 177 3.21 6.68 43.08
C SER A 177 2.77 6.84 41.63
N PHE A 178 3.39 7.78 40.92
CA PHE A 178 3.22 7.98 39.49
C PHE A 178 4.53 7.68 38.76
N THR A 179 4.44 7.04 37.59
CA THR A 179 5.50 7.03 36.58
C THR A 179 4.88 7.35 35.21
N ALA A 180 5.63 8.04 34.35
CA ALA A 180 5.11 8.51 33.07
C ALA A 180 4.66 7.36 32.13
N GLU A 181 5.26 6.17 32.28
CA GLU A 181 4.85 4.91 31.62
C GLU A 181 3.38 4.52 31.91
N GLN A 182 2.75 5.04 32.97
CA GLN A 182 1.34 4.81 33.30
C GLN A 182 0.38 5.69 32.49
N PHE A 183 0.89 6.66 31.70
CA PHE A 183 0.07 7.50 30.84
C PHE A 183 -0.17 6.81 29.48
N PRO A 184 -1.43 6.56 29.06
CA PRO A 184 -1.74 5.94 27.77
C PRO A 184 -1.13 6.70 26.59
N GLY A 185 -0.32 6.04 25.76
CA GLY A 185 0.39 6.65 24.63
C GLY A 185 1.69 7.39 25.01
N PHE A 186 2.06 7.53 26.29
CA PHE A 186 3.37 8.10 26.65
C PHE A 186 4.50 7.09 26.48
N ALA A 187 4.27 5.84 26.86
CA ALA A 187 5.24 4.76 26.68
C ALA A 187 5.54 4.51 25.18
N ASP A 188 4.50 4.55 24.34
CA ASP A 188 4.58 4.23 22.92
C ASP A 188 4.98 5.43 22.04
N GLY A 189 5.19 6.62 22.63
CA GLY A 189 5.70 7.83 21.96
C GLY A 189 4.63 8.77 21.35
N ASP A 190 3.35 8.42 21.48
CA ASP A 190 2.20 9.17 20.93
C ASP A 190 1.89 10.46 21.72
N PHE A 191 2.31 10.54 23.00
CA PHE A 191 2.01 11.66 23.89
C PHE A 191 3.22 12.17 24.71
N PRO A 192 3.47 13.50 24.79
CA PRO A 192 2.78 14.59 24.10
C PRO A 192 2.97 14.55 22.57
N PRO A 193 2.08 15.14 21.76
CA PRO A 193 2.09 15.00 20.31
C PRO A 193 3.41 15.48 19.70
N HIS A 194 4.00 14.62 18.88
CA HIS A 194 5.28 14.90 18.24
C HIS A 194 5.21 16.14 17.34
N VAL A 195 6.23 16.99 17.40
CA VAL A 195 6.26 18.30 16.73
C VAL A 195 6.08 18.21 15.21
N GLY A 196 6.48 17.08 14.60
CA GLY A 196 6.30 16.81 13.17
C GLY A 196 4.85 16.76 12.69
N LEU A 197 3.88 16.41 13.56
CA LEU A 197 2.45 16.43 13.22
C LEU A 197 1.92 17.86 13.10
N LEU A 198 2.32 18.69 14.07
CA LEU A 198 1.84 20.06 14.20
C LEU A 198 2.19 20.91 12.97
N VAL A 199 3.30 20.61 12.28
CA VAL A 199 3.73 21.31 11.05
C VAL A 199 2.61 21.38 10.00
N ALA A 200 1.81 20.31 9.85
CA ALA A 200 0.72 20.26 8.87
C ALA A 200 -0.40 21.26 9.16
N GLU A 201 -0.59 21.66 10.42
CA GLU A 201 -1.68 22.56 10.84
C GLU A 201 -1.41 24.04 10.51
N TRP A 202 -0.13 24.46 10.52
CA TRP A 202 0.23 25.88 10.45
C TRP A 202 1.19 26.23 9.30
N ALA A 203 2.01 25.29 8.80
CA ALA A 203 2.98 25.61 7.75
C ALA A 203 2.28 25.73 6.38
N PRO A 204 2.70 26.67 5.50
CA PRO A 204 2.08 26.79 4.18
C PRO A 204 2.38 25.57 3.31
N GLU A 205 1.36 25.03 2.62
CA GLU A 205 1.50 23.87 1.73
C GLU A 205 2.59 24.06 0.66
N ALA A 206 2.84 25.29 0.20
CA ALA A 206 3.91 25.60 -0.76
C ALA A 206 5.34 25.49 -0.17
N VAL A 207 5.48 25.45 1.16
CA VAL A 207 6.74 25.16 1.87
C VAL A 207 6.85 23.66 2.12
N ILE A 208 5.76 23.03 2.60
CA ILE A 208 5.66 21.59 2.81
C ILE A 208 5.94 20.83 1.51
N GLY A 209 5.17 21.08 0.45
CA GLY A 209 5.31 20.36 -0.83
C GLY A 209 6.59 20.66 -1.64
N ARG A 210 7.50 21.49 -1.11
CA ARG A 210 8.80 21.79 -1.76
C ARG A 210 10.01 21.31 -0.98
N TRP A 211 9.97 21.37 0.35
CA TRP A 211 11.11 21.00 1.22
C TRP A 211 10.73 20.04 2.35
N GLY A 212 9.43 19.86 2.60
CA GLY A 212 8.93 18.94 3.61
C GLY A 212 9.02 17.50 3.12
N VAL A 213 9.69 16.68 3.91
CA VAL A 213 9.66 15.22 3.78
C VAL A 213 8.46 14.74 4.60
N ARG A 214 7.45 14.18 3.92
CA ARG A 214 6.35 13.47 4.57
C ARG A 214 6.85 12.09 4.97
N MET A 215 6.87 11.82 6.27
CA MET A 215 7.23 10.53 6.84
C MET A 215 5.96 9.92 7.41
N GLU A 216 5.42 8.92 6.73
CA GLU A 216 4.28 8.15 7.23
C GLU A 216 4.76 7.24 8.35
N THR A 217 4.02 7.23 9.48
CA THR A 217 4.33 6.36 10.62
C THR A 217 3.12 5.50 10.97
N THR A 218 3.40 4.26 11.37
CA THR A 218 2.41 3.19 11.58
C THR A 218 1.36 3.50 12.66
N PHE A 219 1.65 4.43 13.57
CA PHE A 219 0.80 4.77 14.72
C PHE A 219 0.44 6.26 14.83
N ASN A 220 1.30 7.17 14.37
CA ASN A 220 1.13 8.61 14.57
C ASN A 220 0.70 9.38 13.31
N GLY A 221 0.62 8.72 12.16
CA GLY A 221 0.31 9.36 10.88
C GLY A 221 1.49 10.12 10.27
N THR A 222 1.21 11.10 9.41
CA THR A 222 2.21 11.81 8.62
C THR A 222 2.96 12.87 9.42
N PHE A 223 4.22 12.61 9.80
CA PHE A 223 5.12 13.68 10.24
C PHE A 223 5.63 14.48 9.02
N ILE A 224 5.79 15.79 9.18
CA ILE A 224 6.52 16.63 8.21
C ILE A 224 7.84 17.04 8.85
N ALA A 225 8.93 16.53 8.29
CA ALA A 225 10.30 16.90 8.63
C ALA A 225 10.94 17.74 7.50
N PHE A 226 12.05 18.40 7.80
CA PHE A 226 12.86 19.11 6.80
C PHE A 226 14.32 18.68 6.93
N LYS A 227 15.07 18.61 5.83
CA LYS A 227 16.49 18.25 5.87
C LYS A 227 17.31 19.41 6.44
N ALA A 228 18.30 19.14 7.27
CA ALA A 228 19.22 20.16 7.80
C ALA A 228 20.00 20.90 6.70
N ALA A 229 20.24 20.24 5.56
CA ALA A 229 20.81 20.87 4.36
C ALA A 229 19.98 22.04 3.82
N ASP A 230 18.65 22.01 3.99
CA ASP A 230 17.70 22.99 3.47
C ASP A 230 17.36 24.13 4.46
N GLU A 231 18.01 24.16 5.64
CA GLU A 231 17.70 25.09 6.76
C GLU A 231 17.48 26.54 6.29
N ALA A 232 18.40 27.07 5.49
CA ALA A 232 18.40 28.46 5.07
C ALA A 232 17.21 28.79 4.14
N ASP A 233 16.84 27.85 3.27
CA ASP A 233 15.76 28.04 2.28
C ASP A 233 14.38 27.85 2.92
N VAL A 234 14.22 26.85 3.81
CA VAL A 234 13.00 26.64 4.58
C VAL A 234 12.71 27.83 5.50
N VAL A 235 13.72 28.29 6.25
CA VAL A 235 13.59 29.48 7.11
C VAL A 235 13.30 30.74 6.32
N ALA A 236 13.92 30.92 5.13
CA ALA A 236 13.62 32.04 4.25
C ALA A 236 12.17 31.99 3.72
N ALA A 237 11.68 30.81 3.35
CA ALA A 237 10.33 30.61 2.83
C ALA A 237 9.26 30.84 3.92
N LEU A 238 9.45 30.29 5.12
CA LEU A 238 8.58 30.56 6.28
C LEU A 238 8.60 32.05 6.66
N THR A 239 9.77 32.70 6.63
CA THR A 239 9.87 34.15 6.87
C THR A 239 9.11 34.95 5.80
N ALA A 240 9.19 34.56 4.53
CA ALA A 240 8.42 35.17 3.44
C ALA A 240 6.90 34.95 3.59
N ALA A 241 6.48 33.82 4.18
CA ALA A 241 5.10 33.53 4.55
C ALA A 241 4.63 34.24 5.84
N GLY A 242 5.47 35.06 6.46
CA GLY A 242 5.12 35.92 7.60
C GLY A 242 5.40 35.34 8.99
N PHE A 243 6.11 34.22 9.08
CA PHE A 243 6.57 33.65 10.35
C PHE A 243 7.88 34.31 10.83
N ARG A 244 8.17 34.20 12.13
CA ARG A 244 9.45 34.57 12.74
C ARG A 244 10.14 33.30 13.25
N CYS A 245 11.02 32.74 12.43
CA CYS A 245 11.79 31.55 12.80
C CYS A 245 12.94 31.91 13.75
N ARG A 246 13.11 31.13 14.82
CA ARG A 246 14.21 31.26 15.78
C ARG A 246 14.76 29.88 16.11
N ARG A 247 16.07 29.70 15.93
CA ARG A 247 16.75 28.46 16.29
C ARG A 247 16.82 28.30 17.82
N ASP A 248 16.45 27.12 18.33
CA ASP A 248 16.52 26.72 19.74
C ASP A 248 16.60 25.19 19.89
N ASP A 249 17.78 24.66 19.60
CA ASP A 249 18.12 23.23 19.64
C ASP A 249 17.80 22.60 21.02
N THR A 250 17.77 23.38 22.10
CA THR A 250 17.40 22.90 23.45
C THR A 250 15.90 22.61 23.57
N ILE A 251 15.03 23.48 23.02
CA ILE A 251 13.59 23.23 23.02
C ILE A 251 13.24 22.04 22.11
N ILE A 252 13.88 21.92 20.94
CA ILE A 252 13.63 20.79 20.05
C ILE A 252 14.15 19.48 20.65
N GLY A 253 15.39 19.42 21.14
CA GLY A 253 15.93 18.21 21.76
C GLY A 253 15.05 17.69 22.90
N SER A 254 14.57 18.58 23.78
CA SER A 254 13.65 18.22 24.88
C SER A 254 12.26 17.73 24.44
N LEU A 255 11.88 17.92 23.17
CA LEU A 255 10.60 17.48 22.60
C LEU A 255 10.70 16.21 21.74
N VAL A 256 11.90 15.89 21.25
CA VAL A 256 12.13 14.76 20.33
C VAL A 256 12.85 13.61 21.05
N GLU A 257 13.90 13.93 21.84
CA GLU A 257 14.63 12.94 22.66
C GLU A 257 13.79 12.43 23.84
N GLY A 258 12.73 13.17 24.20
CA GLY A 258 11.77 12.77 25.24
C GLY A 258 10.74 11.74 24.79
N THR A 259 10.70 11.42 23.50
CA THR A 259 9.73 10.52 22.85
C THR A 259 10.36 9.32 22.12
N THR A 260 11.68 9.31 21.88
CA THR A 260 12.41 8.24 21.16
C THR A 260 12.82 7.05 22.05
N GLY A 261 12.08 6.79 23.12
CA GLY A 261 12.46 5.91 24.24
C GLY A 261 12.28 4.39 24.07
N ILE A 262 11.94 3.87 22.88
CA ILE A 262 11.79 2.41 22.64
C ILE A 262 12.56 1.99 21.37
N GLY A 263 13.77 1.48 21.60
CA GLY A 263 14.67 0.92 20.58
C GLY A 263 16.06 0.72 21.17
N ASP A 264 16.49 -0.54 21.35
CA ASP A 264 17.80 -0.97 21.85
C ASP A 264 18.18 -0.69 23.32
N TYR A 265 17.73 -1.59 24.21
CA TYR A 265 18.45 -1.91 25.46
C TYR A 265 18.42 -3.41 25.78
N GLU A 266 19.30 -4.20 25.16
CA GLU A 266 19.76 -5.45 25.77
C GLU A 266 21.00 -5.22 26.66
N ALA A 267 21.07 -5.98 27.76
CA ALA A 267 22.22 -6.15 28.66
C ALA A 267 22.68 -4.96 29.54
N GLY A 268 21.93 -4.69 30.63
CA GLY A 268 22.47 -3.91 31.75
C GLY A 268 21.57 -3.84 32.99
N THR A 269 21.64 -4.81 33.91
CA THR A 269 20.95 -4.73 35.21
C THR A 269 21.63 -3.70 36.13
N PRO A 270 20.92 -2.67 36.64
CA PRO A 270 21.45 -1.81 37.70
C PRO A 270 21.28 -2.48 39.08
N ASP A 271 22.38 -2.57 39.82
CA ASP A 271 22.45 -3.09 41.19
C ASP A 271 21.73 -2.13 42.18
N PRO A 272 20.74 -2.57 42.98
CA PRO A 272 20.01 -1.72 43.92
C PRO A 272 20.84 -1.42 45.17
N ALA A 273 21.87 -0.59 45.02
CA ALA A 273 22.73 -0.15 46.12
C ALA A 273 23.17 1.32 45.99
N ASN A 274 22.91 2.09 47.06
CA ASN A 274 23.18 3.53 47.27
C ASN A 274 22.14 4.48 46.61
N GLY A 275 21.41 5.31 47.36
CA GLY A 275 21.39 5.40 48.83
C GLY A 275 20.39 6.42 49.37
N ASP A 276 20.00 6.23 50.63
CA ASP A 276 19.21 7.18 51.41
C ASP A 276 19.85 8.59 51.46
N GLU A 277 19.03 9.65 51.50
CA GLU A 277 19.03 10.57 52.64
C GLU A 277 17.81 11.51 52.70
N ALA A 278 16.98 11.32 53.75
CA ALA A 278 16.04 12.28 54.37
C ALA A 278 14.80 12.75 53.55
N ALA A 279 13.64 13.02 54.17
CA ALA A 279 13.37 13.28 55.58
C ALA A 279 12.01 12.73 56.09
N GLN A 280 11.95 12.43 57.39
CA GLN A 280 10.76 11.96 58.12
C GLN A 280 9.95 13.11 58.74
N ALA A 281 8.61 13.01 58.71
CA ALA A 281 7.69 13.39 59.80
C ALA A 281 6.24 13.03 59.39
N GLN A 282 5.29 12.54 60.19
CA GLN A 282 5.19 11.72 61.41
C GLN A 282 3.79 11.99 62.02
N ALA A 283 3.00 10.93 62.22
CA ALA A 283 1.77 10.84 63.05
C ALA A 283 0.52 11.66 62.62
N GLY A 284 -0.70 11.14 62.80
CA GLY A 284 -1.10 9.79 63.23
C GLY A 284 -2.59 9.64 63.62
N ALA A 285 -3.04 8.39 63.67
CA ALA A 285 -4.22 7.83 64.37
C ALA A 285 -5.54 8.64 64.48
N ASN A 286 -6.64 8.04 63.96
CA ASN A 286 -7.68 7.50 64.83
C ASN A 286 -8.69 6.58 64.12
N GLU A 287 -9.08 5.51 64.80
CA GLU A 287 -10.20 4.62 64.46
C GLU A 287 -11.53 5.20 65.00
N ALA A 288 -12.66 4.96 64.31
CA ALA A 288 -13.99 4.82 64.93
C ALA A 288 -15.03 4.18 63.98
N GLU A 289 -15.70 3.14 64.48
CA GLU A 289 -16.72 2.33 63.79
C GLU A 289 -18.15 2.95 63.76
N PRO A 290 -19.13 2.36 63.03
CA PRO A 290 -20.28 3.09 62.47
C PRO A 290 -21.57 3.07 63.31
N ALA A 291 -22.59 3.82 62.85
CA ALA A 291 -23.97 3.70 63.34
C ALA A 291 -25.04 3.96 62.27
N THR A 292 -25.95 3.00 62.11
CA THR A 292 -27.31 3.13 61.53
C THR A 292 -28.31 2.53 62.55
N PRO A 293 -29.65 2.53 62.33
CA PRO A 293 -30.53 3.34 61.48
C PRO A 293 -31.68 4.01 62.28
N ALA A 294 -32.61 4.72 61.61
CA ALA A 294 -33.93 5.01 62.19
C ALA A 294 -35.07 5.17 61.14
N THR A 295 -36.17 4.44 61.33
CA THR A 295 -37.52 4.69 60.75
C THR A 295 -38.50 4.93 61.91
N PRO A 296 -39.55 5.78 61.74
CA PRO A 296 -40.91 5.30 61.40
C PRO A 296 -41.70 6.33 60.53
N GLY A 297 -42.97 6.20 60.12
CA GLY A 297 -44.06 5.22 60.34
C GLY A 297 -45.34 5.66 59.56
N PRO A 298 -46.47 4.92 59.63
CA PRO A 298 -47.50 4.93 58.56
C PRO A 298 -48.90 5.48 58.93
N GLY A 299 -49.72 5.81 57.91
CA GLY A 299 -51.19 5.58 57.93
C GLY A 299 -52.13 6.60 57.28
N ALA A 300 -52.95 6.17 56.28
CA ALA A 300 -54.42 6.39 56.16
C ALA A 300 -54.98 6.01 54.76
N ARG A 301 -56.26 5.60 54.71
CA ARG A 301 -57.09 5.15 53.55
C ARG A 301 -58.56 5.55 53.85
N PRO A 302 -59.59 5.37 52.96
CA PRO A 302 -59.60 5.11 51.50
C PRO A 302 -60.63 5.99 50.71
N THR A 303 -60.80 5.63 49.42
CA THR A 303 -61.92 5.87 48.45
C THR A 303 -61.67 6.90 47.33
N SER A 304 -62.11 6.67 46.07
CA SER A 304 -62.50 5.40 45.40
C SER A 304 -62.75 5.57 43.88
N GLY A 305 -62.36 4.58 43.05
CA GLY A 305 -62.99 4.31 41.75
C GLY A 305 -62.07 4.16 40.53
N ILE A 306 -62.43 3.19 39.68
CA ILE A 306 -61.94 2.92 38.31
C ILE A 306 -60.56 2.22 38.24
N ARG A 307 -60.54 1.08 37.50
CA ARG A 307 -59.33 0.36 37.08
C ARG A 307 -58.87 0.93 35.72
N SER A 308 -57.58 1.15 35.58
CA SER A 308 -56.84 1.07 34.31
C SER A 308 -55.75 0.02 34.50
N GLU A 309 -55.47 -0.75 33.46
CA GLU A 309 -54.42 -1.79 33.48
C GLU A 309 -53.04 -1.15 33.31
N ASP A 310 -52.01 -1.77 33.90
CA ASP A 310 -50.61 -1.31 33.78
C ASP A 310 -50.12 -1.43 32.32
N PRO A 311 -49.22 -0.53 31.87
CA PRO A 311 -48.56 -0.72 30.58
C PRO A 311 -47.64 -1.94 30.63
N LEU A 312 -47.71 -2.77 29.57
CA LEU A 312 -46.80 -3.89 29.36
C LEU A 312 -45.35 -3.41 29.40
N ALA A 313 -44.50 -4.14 30.13
CA ALA A 313 -43.05 -4.04 29.95
C ALA A 313 -42.72 -4.40 28.49
N TRP A 314 -42.00 -3.52 27.81
CA TRP A 314 -41.47 -3.77 26.48
C TRP A 314 -40.24 -4.65 26.64
N ASP A 315 -40.30 -5.87 26.13
CA ASP A 315 -39.21 -6.86 26.22
C ASP A 315 -38.37 -6.74 24.94
N GLU A 316 -37.31 -5.94 25.01
CA GLU A 316 -36.45 -5.62 23.86
C GLU A 316 -35.73 -6.87 23.33
N ASP A 317 -35.34 -7.80 24.22
CA ASP A 317 -34.78 -9.11 23.87
C ASP A 317 -35.74 -9.92 22.98
N ALA A 318 -37.03 -9.95 23.35
CA ALA A 318 -38.05 -10.68 22.59
C ALA A 318 -38.44 -10.00 21.27
N ALA A 319 -38.14 -8.70 21.11
CA ALA A 319 -38.30 -7.97 19.85
C ALA A 319 -37.13 -8.25 18.90
N LEU A 320 -35.89 -8.10 19.37
CA LEU A 320 -34.66 -8.34 18.60
C LEU A 320 -34.57 -9.79 18.09
N ALA A 321 -34.88 -10.79 18.93
CA ALA A 321 -34.91 -12.18 18.51
C ALA A 321 -35.92 -12.45 17.37
N ARG A 322 -37.02 -11.69 17.34
CA ARG A 322 -38.10 -11.84 16.35
C ARG A 322 -37.83 -11.08 15.05
N GLU A 323 -37.03 -10.03 15.12
CA GLU A 323 -36.48 -9.32 13.97
C GLU A 323 -35.40 -10.16 13.29
N ALA A 324 -34.52 -10.81 14.06
CA ALA A 324 -33.56 -11.79 13.55
C ALA A 324 -34.25 -12.99 12.85
N GLU A 325 -35.34 -13.54 13.40
CA GLU A 325 -36.15 -14.57 12.72
C GLU A 325 -36.76 -14.08 11.39
N LEU A 326 -37.10 -12.79 11.28
CA LEU A 326 -37.64 -12.19 10.05
C LEU A 326 -36.54 -12.05 8.98
N LEU A 327 -35.39 -11.49 9.37
CA LEU A 327 -34.21 -11.34 8.51
C LEU A 327 -33.67 -12.71 8.06
N GLU A 328 -33.75 -13.75 8.90
CA GLU A 328 -33.41 -15.13 8.54
C GLU A 328 -34.34 -15.69 7.44
N ALA A 329 -35.62 -15.33 7.45
CA ALA A 329 -36.58 -15.72 6.41
C ALA A 329 -36.31 -15.01 5.07
N GLU A 330 -35.82 -13.77 5.11
CA GLU A 330 -35.44 -12.99 3.92
C GLU A 330 -34.08 -13.43 3.35
N ALA A 331 -33.04 -13.58 4.17
CA ALA A 331 -31.73 -14.04 3.73
C ALA A 331 -31.73 -15.46 3.15
N ARG A 332 -32.61 -16.35 3.64
CA ARG A 332 -32.85 -17.67 3.02
C ARG A 332 -33.61 -17.59 1.70
N ALA A 333 -34.43 -16.58 1.47
CA ALA A 333 -35.12 -16.38 0.20
C ALA A 333 -34.13 -15.90 -0.89
N ASP A 334 -33.12 -15.12 -0.50
CA ASP A 334 -32.11 -14.53 -1.37
C ASP A 334 -30.86 -15.41 -1.59
N GLY A 335 -30.70 -16.50 -0.81
CA GLY A 335 -29.66 -17.51 -1.04
C GLY A 335 -28.23 -17.11 -0.66
N ARG A 336 -28.06 -16.08 0.19
CA ARG A 336 -26.74 -15.50 0.54
C ARG A 336 -26.03 -16.11 1.75
N ALA A 337 -26.70 -16.99 2.50
CA ALA A 337 -26.17 -17.49 3.77
C ALA A 337 -25.34 -18.78 3.60
N GLU A 338 -24.01 -18.68 3.77
CA GLU A 338 -23.19 -19.87 4.02
C GLU A 338 -23.36 -20.40 5.46
N PRO A 339 -23.27 -21.72 5.69
CA PRO A 339 -23.35 -22.29 7.02
C PRO A 339 -22.01 -22.13 7.77
N ARG A 340 -21.95 -21.20 8.74
CA ARG A 340 -20.84 -21.09 9.69
C ARG A 340 -20.56 -22.45 10.35
N ARG A 341 -19.27 -22.82 10.47
CA ARG A 341 -18.82 -24.08 11.08
C ARG A 341 -19.24 -24.13 12.57
N SER A 342 -19.73 -25.27 13.03
CA SER A 342 -20.32 -25.40 14.37
C SER A 342 -19.29 -25.71 15.46
N ALA A 343 -19.34 -24.93 16.54
CA ALA A 343 -18.52 -25.08 17.75
C ALA A 343 -18.77 -26.40 18.51
N PRO A 344 -17.82 -26.86 19.35
CA PRO A 344 -17.95 -28.11 20.11
C PRO A 344 -18.78 -27.97 21.40
N GLY A 345 -19.65 -28.96 21.67
CA GLY A 345 -20.22 -29.21 23.00
C GLY A 345 -21.69 -28.76 23.21
N GLU A 346 -22.65 -29.63 22.91
CA GLU A 346 -24.08 -29.41 23.20
C GLU A 346 -24.50 -29.94 24.58
N ASP A 347 -24.32 -29.13 25.63
CA ASP A 347 -25.11 -29.24 26.87
C ASP A 347 -26.19 -28.15 26.92
N THR A 348 -27.23 -28.33 27.73
CA THR A 348 -28.54 -27.65 27.52
C THR A 348 -28.53 -26.14 27.81
N GLU A 349 -27.62 -25.68 28.66
CA GLU A 349 -27.42 -24.27 29.02
C GLU A 349 -26.56 -23.57 27.96
N THR A 350 -25.48 -24.23 27.54
CA THR A 350 -24.67 -23.88 26.36
C THR A 350 -25.53 -23.76 25.10
N GLY A 351 -26.49 -24.66 24.90
CA GLY A 351 -27.40 -24.65 23.75
C GLY A 351 -28.36 -23.47 23.69
N GLU A 352 -28.57 -22.71 24.78
CA GLU A 352 -29.31 -21.45 24.74
C GLU A 352 -28.40 -20.27 24.42
N LEU A 353 -27.23 -20.20 25.07
CA LEU A 353 -26.18 -19.24 24.75
C LEU A 353 -25.79 -19.30 23.26
N VAL A 354 -25.49 -20.50 22.75
CA VAL A 354 -25.12 -20.74 21.35
C VAL A 354 -26.23 -20.29 20.40
N ARG A 355 -27.51 -20.50 20.74
CA ARG A 355 -28.63 -20.01 19.91
C ARG A 355 -28.71 -18.49 19.91
N ARG A 356 -28.59 -17.83 21.08
CA ARG A 356 -28.64 -16.37 21.22
C ARG A 356 -27.44 -15.71 20.54
N ALA A 357 -26.25 -16.25 20.72
CA ALA A 357 -25.01 -15.81 20.08
C ALA A 357 -25.10 -15.90 18.54
N ASN A 358 -25.51 -17.04 18.00
CA ASN A 358 -25.71 -17.21 16.56
C ASN A 358 -26.83 -16.33 15.98
N ALA A 359 -27.83 -15.94 16.77
CA ALA A 359 -28.86 -15.01 16.33
C ALA A 359 -28.32 -13.58 16.24
N LEU A 360 -27.60 -13.10 17.27
CA LEU A 360 -26.97 -11.78 17.30
C LEU A 360 -25.91 -11.64 16.20
N ALA A 361 -24.98 -12.60 16.07
CA ALA A 361 -23.92 -12.54 15.06
C ALA A 361 -24.46 -12.50 13.62
N ARG A 362 -25.55 -13.25 13.33
CA ARG A 362 -26.23 -13.18 12.03
C ARG A 362 -26.99 -11.88 11.82
N SER A 363 -27.53 -11.28 12.89
CA SER A 363 -28.16 -9.96 12.81
C SER A 363 -27.13 -8.87 12.52
N ALA A 364 -25.97 -8.90 13.19
CA ALA A 364 -24.87 -7.97 12.97
C ALA A 364 -24.31 -8.08 11.54
N SER A 365 -24.00 -9.30 11.08
CA SER A 365 -23.61 -9.56 9.69
C SER A 365 -24.67 -9.09 8.68
N GLY A 366 -25.96 -9.32 8.94
CA GLY A 366 -27.05 -8.84 8.08
C GLY A 366 -27.25 -7.32 8.08
N LEU A 367 -26.82 -6.61 9.13
CA LEU A 367 -26.77 -5.14 9.19
C LEU A 367 -25.56 -4.62 8.40
N ALA A 368 -24.39 -5.25 8.57
CA ALA A 368 -23.17 -4.94 7.83
C ALA A 368 -23.34 -5.08 6.31
N ASP A 369 -24.01 -6.16 5.86
CA ASP A 369 -24.39 -6.39 4.45
C ASP A 369 -25.28 -5.28 3.86
N ARG A 370 -25.97 -4.50 4.70
CA ARG A 370 -26.80 -3.35 4.30
C ARG A 370 -26.09 -2.00 4.47
N GLY A 371 -24.86 -2.00 4.97
CA GLY A 371 -24.11 -0.78 5.32
C GLY A 371 -24.59 -0.11 6.61
N GLU A 372 -25.39 -0.80 7.44
CA GLU A 372 -25.86 -0.31 8.74
C GLU A 372 -24.78 -0.55 9.81
N TYR A 373 -23.60 0.03 9.58
CA TYR A 373 -22.36 -0.27 10.29
C TYR A 373 -22.41 0.00 11.80
N ASP A 374 -22.91 1.15 12.23
CA ASP A 374 -23.04 1.49 13.66
C ASP A 374 -24.01 0.53 14.40
N ALA A 375 -25.04 0.04 13.70
CA ALA A 375 -25.98 -0.91 14.24
C ALA A 375 -25.37 -2.33 14.33
N ALA A 376 -24.56 -2.73 13.35
CA ALA A 376 -23.80 -3.97 13.40
C ALA A 376 -22.79 -3.97 14.57
N GLU A 377 -22.05 -2.88 14.75
CA GLU A 377 -21.11 -2.66 15.85
C GLU A 377 -21.83 -2.76 17.22
N ALA A 378 -22.99 -2.11 17.38
CA ALA A 378 -23.79 -2.19 18.60
C ALA A 378 -24.30 -3.61 18.91
N VAL A 379 -24.64 -4.42 17.89
CA VAL A 379 -25.05 -5.82 18.07
C VAL A 379 -23.86 -6.73 18.40
N TYR A 380 -22.68 -6.47 17.84
CA TYR A 380 -21.45 -7.16 18.26
C TYR A 380 -21.04 -6.81 19.70
N GLY A 381 -21.23 -5.56 20.14
CA GLY A 381 -21.04 -5.18 21.55
C GLY A 381 -21.95 -5.98 22.51
N GLN A 382 -23.25 -6.07 22.20
CA GLN A 382 -24.19 -6.91 22.96
C GLN A 382 -23.79 -8.39 22.98
N LEU A 383 -23.18 -8.87 21.90
CA LEU A 383 -22.69 -10.25 21.81
C LEU A 383 -21.44 -10.46 22.67
N LEU A 384 -20.49 -9.51 22.70
CA LEU A 384 -19.33 -9.56 23.61
C LEU A 384 -19.75 -9.55 25.07
N ASP A 385 -20.71 -8.70 25.45
CA ASP A 385 -21.26 -8.67 26.82
C ASP A 385 -21.94 -10.00 27.18
N LEU A 386 -22.73 -10.57 26.28
CA LEU A 386 -23.33 -11.91 26.46
C LEU A 386 -22.28 -13.01 26.62
N CYS A 387 -21.18 -12.96 25.87
CA CYS A 387 -20.08 -13.91 25.99
C CYS A 387 -19.29 -13.73 27.30
N ARG A 388 -19.16 -12.50 27.80
CA ARG A 388 -18.53 -12.18 29.09
C ARG A 388 -19.39 -12.68 30.26
N ASP A 389 -20.70 -12.38 30.25
CA ASP A 389 -21.65 -12.81 31.28
C ASP A 389 -21.79 -14.34 31.37
N ALA A 390 -21.59 -15.04 30.26
CA ALA A 390 -21.69 -16.50 30.17
C ALA A 390 -20.35 -17.24 30.30
N ASP A 391 -19.25 -16.54 30.60
CA ASP A 391 -17.88 -17.09 30.70
C ASP A 391 -17.51 -17.98 29.47
N ALA A 392 -17.73 -17.42 28.28
CA ALA A 392 -17.68 -18.13 27.00
C ALA A 392 -16.57 -17.61 26.08
N PRO A 393 -15.28 -17.83 26.43
CA PRO A 393 -14.13 -17.19 25.76
C PRO A 393 -14.01 -17.54 24.26
N TRP A 394 -14.41 -18.75 23.84
CA TRP A 394 -14.41 -19.11 22.42
C TRP A 394 -15.38 -18.26 21.59
N TRP A 395 -16.57 -17.97 22.14
CA TRP A 395 -17.55 -17.12 21.48
C TRP A 395 -17.15 -15.64 21.55
N ALA A 396 -16.46 -15.21 22.62
CA ALA A 396 -15.85 -13.88 22.66
C ALA A 396 -14.80 -13.72 21.56
N ALA A 397 -13.86 -14.67 21.42
CA ALA A 397 -12.83 -14.67 20.37
C ALA A 397 -13.44 -14.60 18.95
N GLN A 398 -14.44 -15.44 18.65
CA GLN A 398 -15.16 -15.37 17.37
C GLN A 398 -15.86 -14.02 17.16
N THR A 399 -16.40 -13.42 18.21
CA THR A 399 -17.08 -12.11 18.11
C THR A 399 -16.09 -10.98 17.85
N LEU A 400 -14.89 -11.03 18.44
CA LEU A 400 -13.80 -10.10 18.16
C LEU A 400 -13.34 -10.23 16.70
N ALA A 401 -13.16 -11.46 16.20
CA ALA A 401 -12.82 -11.71 14.78
C ALA A 401 -13.90 -11.20 13.81
N ASP A 402 -15.18 -11.50 14.08
CA ASP A 402 -16.33 -10.97 13.32
C ASP A 402 -16.36 -9.42 13.31
N THR A 403 -16.01 -8.79 14.44
CA THR A 403 -15.96 -7.32 14.57
C THR A 403 -14.73 -6.73 13.86
N ALA A 404 -13.61 -7.46 13.83
CA ALA A 404 -12.44 -7.09 13.04
C ALA A 404 -12.77 -7.08 11.54
N GLU A 405 -13.43 -8.11 11.01
CA GLU A 405 -13.91 -8.15 9.61
C GLU A 405 -14.84 -6.97 9.29
N LEU A 406 -15.77 -6.63 10.21
CA LEU A 406 -16.63 -5.47 10.09
C LEU A 406 -15.81 -4.16 9.96
N PHE A 407 -14.79 -3.98 10.80
CA PHE A 407 -13.93 -2.80 10.76
C PHE A 407 -13.02 -2.75 9.52
N VAL A 408 -12.58 -3.89 8.98
CA VAL A 408 -11.96 -3.94 7.64
C VAL A 408 -12.94 -3.41 6.58
N ALA A 409 -14.20 -3.86 6.61
CA ALA A 409 -15.22 -3.40 5.66
C ALA A 409 -15.57 -1.91 5.80
N MET A 410 -15.49 -1.35 7.01
CA MET A 410 -15.61 0.10 7.25
C MET A 410 -14.35 0.90 6.89
N GLY A 411 -13.21 0.25 6.60
CA GLY A 411 -11.92 0.90 6.44
C GLY A 411 -11.24 1.34 7.74
N ARG A 412 -11.78 0.97 8.92
CA ARG A 412 -11.22 1.24 10.26
C ARG A 412 -10.08 0.25 10.58
N ARG A 413 -9.03 0.26 9.76
CA ARG A 413 -7.95 -0.75 9.72
C ARG A 413 -7.25 -1.00 11.07
N GLU A 414 -6.97 0.05 11.83
CA GLU A 414 -6.31 -0.06 13.15
C GLU A 414 -7.17 -0.78 14.19
N GLN A 415 -8.47 -0.44 14.23
CA GLN A 415 -9.43 -1.10 15.13
C GLN A 415 -9.61 -2.57 14.73
N ALA A 416 -9.65 -2.87 13.44
CA ALA A 416 -9.65 -4.23 12.94
C ALA A 416 -8.39 -5.01 13.36
N ALA A 417 -7.21 -4.39 13.28
CA ALA A 417 -5.95 -5.00 13.65
C ALA A 417 -5.90 -5.44 15.12
N ARG A 418 -6.32 -4.55 16.04
CA ARG A 418 -6.37 -4.83 17.47
C ARG A 418 -7.31 -6.00 17.77
N LEU A 419 -8.54 -5.94 17.27
CA LEU A 419 -9.55 -6.99 17.51
C LEU A 419 -9.18 -8.35 16.88
N ALA A 420 -8.50 -8.36 15.73
CA ALA A 420 -7.96 -9.57 15.12
C ALA A 420 -6.84 -10.19 15.98
N GLY A 421 -5.97 -9.35 16.57
CA GLY A 421 -4.96 -9.76 17.54
C GLY A 421 -5.58 -10.36 18.80
N ASP A 422 -6.49 -9.63 19.44
CA ASP A 422 -7.20 -10.08 20.66
C ASP A 422 -7.94 -11.42 20.44
N ALA A 423 -8.61 -11.56 19.28
CA ALA A 423 -9.26 -12.81 18.88
C ALA A 423 -8.24 -13.96 18.74
N ALA A 424 -7.11 -13.71 18.08
CA ALA A 424 -6.07 -14.71 17.87
C ALA A 424 -5.39 -15.13 19.18
N GLU A 425 -5.09 -14.20 20.08
CA GLU A 425 -4.55 -14.51 21.41
C GLU A 425 -5.51 -15.38 22.22
N LEU A 426 -6.80 -15.07 22.22
CA LEU A 426 -7.82 -15.90 22.88
C LEU A 426 -7.93 -17.29 22.25
N PHE A 427 -7.92 -17.41 20.91
CA PHE A 427 -7.93 -18.71 20.24
C PHE A 427 -6.66 -19.53 20.54
N LEU A 428 -5.48 -18.90 20.61
CA LEU A 428 -4.23 -19.56 21.02
C LEU A 428 -4.29 -20.01 22.49
N ALA A 429 -4.83 -19.20 23.39
CA ALA A 429 -5.05 -19.56 24.80
C ALA A 429 -6.04 -20.73 24.98
N LEU A 430 -6.92 -20.96 23.99
CA LEU A 430 -7.88 -22.06 23.94
C LEU A 430 -7.34 -23.33 23.24
N ASP A 431 -6.09 -23.35 22.77
CA ASP A 431 -5.50 -24.44 21.95
C ASP A 431 -6.24 -24.64 20.61
N GLU A 432 -6.74 -23.55 20.03
CA GLU A 432 -7.50 -23.50 18.77
C GLU A 432 -6.72 -22.73 17.66
N PRO A 433 -5.50 -23.15 17.29
CA PRO A 433 -4.60 -22.38 16.43
C PRO A 433 -5.13 -22.13 15.02
N VAL A 434 -6.00 -22.99 14.49
CA VAL A 434 -6.63 -22.77 13.17
C VAL A 434 -7.54 -21.55 13.19
N TRP A 435 -8.28 -21.34 14.28
CA TRP A 435 -9.16 -20.17 14.43
C TRP A 435 -8.35 -18.88 14.66
N ALA A 436 -7.18 -18.98 15.30
CA ALA A 436 -6.24 -17.86 15.37
C ALA A 436 -5.70 -17.46 13.98
N LEU A 437 -5.41 -18.44 13.10
CA LEU A 437 -5.00 -18.17 11.72
C LEU A 437 -6.13 -17.53 10.89
N ASP A 438 -7.36 -18.04 11.01
CA ASP A 438 -8.54 -17.46 10.36
C ASP A 438 -8.76 -16.01 10.83
N ALA A 439 -8.65 -15.72 12.13
CA ALA A 439 -8.79 -14.37 12.70
C ALA A 439 -7.70 -13.38 12.24
N LEU A 440 -6.46 -13.84 12.05
CA LEU A 440 -5.35 -13.00 11.60
C LEU A 440 -5.34 -12.73 10.09
N LYS A 441 -6.00 -13.57 9.26
CA LYS A 441 -5.94 -13.41 7.80
C LYS A 441 -6.45 -12.06 7.29
N PRO A 442 -7.62 -11.53 7.70
CA PRO A 442 -8.08 -10.20 7.27
C PRO A 442 -7.08 -9.09 7.57
N LEU A 443 -6.37 -9.17 8.70
CA LEU A 443 -5.31 -8.22 9.07
C LEU A 443 -4.09 -8.35 8.14
N ALA A 444 -3.60 -9.57 7.92
CA ALA A 444 -2.42 -9.80 7.06
C ALA A 444 -2.67 -9.33 5.61
N ASP A 445 -3.88 -9.55 5.10
CA ASP A 445 -4.30 -9.09 3.78
C ASP A 445 -4.39 -7.55 3.73
N VAL A 446 -4.93 -6.89 4.79
CA VAL A 446 -4.93 -5.43 4.92
C VAL A 446 -3.52 -4.82 5.02
N LEU A 447 -2.59 -5.44 5.74
CA LEU A 447 -1.20 -5.00 5.83
C LEU A 447 -0.49 -5.11 4.48
N SER A 448 -0.79 -6.16 3.72
CA SER A 448 -0.24 -6.37 2.38
C SER A 448 -0.72 -5.29 1.40
N ASP A 449 -2.00 -4.92 1.46
CA ASP A 449 -2.63 -3.98 0.52
C ASP A 449 -2.47 -2.50 0.90
N SER A 450 -2.12 -2.20 2.15
CA SER A 450 -1.78 -0.84 2.62
C SER A 450 -0.33 -0.43 2.37
N GLY A 451 0.46 -1.29 1.71
CA GLY A 451 1.88 -1.03 1.42
C GLY A 451 2.83 -1.28 2.60
N GLY A 452 2.32 -1.69 3.76
CA GLY A 452 3.09 -2.07 4.95
C GLY A 452 3.76 -3.45 4.81
N LEU A 453 4.56 -3.65 3.75
CA LEU A 453 5.10 -4.96 3.36
C LEU A 453 5.97 -5.61 4.45
N ASP A 454 6.64 -4.82 5.30
CA ASP A 454 7.39 -5.32 6.46
C ASP A 454 6.48 -5.87 7.55
N SER A 455 5.38 -5.18 7.83
CA SER A 455 4.35 -5.66 8.76
C SER A 455 3.61 -6.87 8.21
N ALA A 456 3.31 -6.89 6.91
CA ALA A 456 2.70 -8.04 6.23
C ALA A 456 3.61 -9.29 6.29
N GLU A 457 4.91 -9.15 6.01
CA GLU A 457 5.84 -10.27 6.09
C GLU A 457 6.03 -10.76 7.52
N ALA A 458 6.13 -9.86 8.50
CA ALA A 458 6.18 -10.23 9.92
C ALA A 458 4.91 -10.99 10.33
N MET A 459 3.74 -10.52 9.91
CA MET A 459 2.45 -11.17 10.19
C MET A 459 2.35 -12.56 9.56
N TYR A 460 2.62 -12.72 8.26
CA TYR A 460 2.57 -14.04 7.63
C TYR A 460 3.64 -15.00 8.18
N ARG A 461 4.82 -14.52 8.61
CA ARG A 461 5.80 -15.34 9.35
C ARG A 461 5.27 -15.79 10.71
N HIS A 462 4.66 -14.89 11.48
CA HIS A 462 4.05 -15.22 12.77
C HIS A 462 2.92 -16.24 12.63
N MET A 463 2.01 -16.03 11.68
CA MET A 463 0.98 -17.01 11.30
C MET A 463 1.60 -18.35 10.90
N ARG A 464 2.72 -18.34 10.17
CA ARG A 464 3.40 -19.58 9.76
C ARG A 464 4.00 -20.34 10.93
N ASP A 465 4.50 -19.65 11.96
CA ASP A 465 4.99 -20.25 13.19
C ASP A 465 3.86 -20.82 14.07
N ILE A 466 2.65 -20.24 14.02
CA ILE A 466 1.42 -20.83 14.58
C ILE A 466 1.02 -22.09 13.79
N ALA A 467 1.07 -22.04 12.45
CA ALA A 467 0.63 -23.12 11.58
C ALA A 467 1.56 -24.34 11.63
N ALA A 468 2.88 -24.15 11.64
CA ALA A 468 3.86 -25.22 11.47
C ALA A 468 3.79 -26.37 12.49
N PRO A 469 3.57 -26.14 13.81
CA PRO A 469 3.42 -27.20 14.81
C PRO A 469 2.16 -28.07 14.62
N SER A 470 1.09 -27.52 14.03
CA SER A 470 -0.16 -28.26 13.80
C SER A 470 -0.01 -29.41 12.79
N GLY A 471 1.00 -29.32 11.91
CA GLY A 471 1.17 -30.22 10.78
C GLY A 471 0.19 -29.98 9.63
N ASP A 472 -0.64 -28.94 9.68
CA ASP A 472 -1.49 -28.54 8.55
C ASP A 472 -0.64 -27.97 7.41
N ARG A 473 -0.32 -28.87 6.48
CA ARG A 473 0.46 -28.56 5.28
C ARG A 473 -0.24 -27.58 4.34
N ARG A 474 -1.56 -27.47 4.37
CA ARG A 474 -2.29 -26.53 3.51
C ARG A 474 -2.08 -25.11 4.02
N TRP A 475 -2.28 -24.87 5.31
CA TRP A 475 -1.98 -23.57 5.93
C TRP A 475 -0.54 -23.12 5.75
N VAL A 476 0.44 -23.99 6.04
CA VAL A 476 1.86 -23.64 5.85
C VAL A 476 2.19 -23.28 4.39
N SER A 477 1.60 -24.00 3.42
CA SER A 477 1.85 -23.74 1.99
C SER A 477 1.15 -22.48 1.49
N THR A 478 -0.06 -22.19 1.97
CA THR A 478 -0.73 -20.91 1.68
C THR A 478 0.10 -19.76 2.22
N LEU A 479 0.60 -19.84 3.47
CA LEU A 479 1.43 -18.79 4.06
C LEU A 479 2.80 -18.65 3.37
N ASP A 480 3.41 -19.75 2.93
CA ASP A 480 4.59 -19.71 2.06
C ASP A 480 4.29 -18.99 0.72
N MET A 481 3.10 -19.18 0.14
CA MET A 481 2.66 -18.48 -1.07
C MET A 481 2.42 -16.97 -0.83
N GLU A 482 1.74 -16.58 0.26
CA GLU A 482 1.52 -15.16 0.59
C GLU A 482 2.86 -14.45 0.89
N LEU A 483 3.79 -15.11 1.60
CA LEU A 483 5.16 -14.62 1.77
C LEU A 483 5.88 -14.45 0.42
N GLY A 484 5.61 -15.32 -0.55
CA GLY A 484 6.10 -15.19 -1.92
C GLY A 484 5.58 -13.92 -2.61
N ILE A 485 4.29 -13.61 -2.48
CA ILE A 485 3.68 -12.38 -3.01
C ILE A 485 4.28 -11.14 -2.34
N VAL A 486 4.49 -11.18 -1.02
CA VAL A 486 5.09 -10.07 -0.27
C VAL A 486 6.58 -9.88 -0.58
N ALA A 487 7.30 -10.95 -0.93
CA ALA A 487 8.67 -10.86 -1.45
C ALA A 487 8.70 -10.28 -2.88
N GLU A 488 7.77 -10.70 -3.75
CA GLU A 488 7.58 -10.19 -5.11
C GLU A 488 7.21 -8.69 -5.13
N ARG A 489 6.27 -8.25 -4.26
CA ARG A 489 5.94 -6.82 -4.08
C ARG A 489 7.14 -5.97 -3.60
N ARG A 490 8.17 -6.57 -2.99
CA ARG A 490 9.45 -5.92 -2.64
C ARG A 490 10.60 -6.17 -3.65
N GLY A 491 10.31 -6.72 -4.83
CA GLY A 491 11.34 -7.04 -5.83
C GLY A 491 12.29 -8.19 -5.45
N ARG A 492 12.08 -8.89 -4.32
CA ARG A 492 12.90 -10.05 -3.91
C ARG A 492 12.46 -11.31 -4.65
N LEU A 493 12.63 -11.30 -5.97
CA LEU A 493 12.05 -12.28 -6.89
C LEU A 493 12.69 -13.67 -6.78
N ASP A 494 13.96 -13.76 -6.39
CA ASP A 494 14.60 -15.03 -6.06
C ASP A 494 14.02 -15.67 -4.78
N ASP A 495 13.73 -14.86 -3.76
CA ASP A 495 13.07 -15.32 -2.53
C ASP A 495 11.63 -15.76 -2.84
N ALA A 496 10.88 -14.95 -3.61
CA ALA A 496 9.52 -15.28 -4.06
C ALA A 496 9.49 -16.61 -4.83
N ARG A 497 10.41 -16.81 -5.78
CA ARG A 497 10.57 -18.08 -6.50
C ARG A 497 10.87 -19.26 -5.57
N GLY A 498 11.69 -19.05 -4.54
CA GLY A 498 11.97 -20.06 -3.51
C GLY A 498 10.72 -20.42 -2.71
N LEU A 499 10.00 -19.42 -2.23
CA LEU A 499 8.78 -19.52 -1.43
C LEU A 499 7.64 -20.20 -2.19
N TYR A 500 7.37 -19.81 -3.44
CA TYR A 500 6.38 -20.49 -4.29
C TYR A 500 6.74 -21.95 -4.57
N ARG A 501 8.02 -22.28 -4.82
CA ARG A 501 8.47 -23.68 -5.00
C ARG A 501 8.34 -24.49 -3.70
N GLN A 502 8.51 -23.85 -2.54
CA GLN A 502 8.28 -24.47 -1.23
C GLN A 502 6.77 -24.74 -1.02
N ALA A 503 5.91 -23.75 -1.26
CA ALA A 503 4.46 -23.88 -1.20
C ALA A 503 3.94 -25.01 -2.10
N LEU A 504 4.36 -25.06 -3.37
CA LEU A 504 4.00 -26.13 -4.32
C LEU A 504 4.43 -27.53 -3.87
N THR A 505 5.57 -27.65 -3.17
CA THR A 505 6.02 -28.91 -2.58
C THR A 505 5.23 -29.26 -1.31
N GLY A 506 4.78 -28.24 -0.58
CA GLY A 506 4.03 -28.34 0.66
C GLY A 506 2.57 -28.70 0.48
N PHE A 507 1.88 -28.19 -0.56
CA PHE A 507 0.45 -28.39 -0.75
C PHE A 507 0.06 -29.89 -0.77
N PRO A 508 -1.10 -30.26 -0.20
CA PRO A 508 -1.61 -31.63 -0.28
C PRO A 508 -2.16 -31.93 -1.68
N ALA A 509 -2.32 -33.21 -2.00
CA ALA A 509 -2.69 -33.68 -3.34
C ALA A 509 -4.15 -33.43 -3.76
N ASP A 510 -4.95 -32.83 -2.87
CA ASP A 510 -6.34 -32.41 -3.06
C ASP A 510 -6.51 -30.88 -3.04
N ALA A 511 -5.41 -30.11 -2.99
CA ALA A 511 -5.39 -28.65 -3.06
C ALA A 511 -5.06 -28.15 -4.48
N ASP A 512 -5.63 -28.75 -5.51
CA ASP A 512 -5.29 -28.45 -6.91
C ASP A 512 -5.61 -27.00 -7.31
N VAL A 513 -6.68 -26.42 -6.76
CA VAL A 513 -6.98 -24.98 -6.91
C VAL A 513 -5.86 -24.12 -6.32
N ASP A 514 -5.41 -24.40 -5.09
CA ASP A 514 -4.36 -23.60 -4.42
C ASP A 514 -3.01 -23.72 -5.13
N ARG A 515 -2.67 -24.95 -5.58
CA ARG A 515 -1.50 -25.22 -6.43
C ARG A 515 -1.56 -24.43 -7.73
N ALA A 516 -2.73 -24.33 -8.37
CA ALA A 516 -2.90 -23.57 -9.59
C ALA A 516 -2.69 -22.06 -9.38
N ARG A 517 -3.17 -21.46 -8.27
CA ARG A 517 -2.84 -20.06 -7.91
C ARG A 517 -1.34 -19.86 -7.77
N CYS A 518 -0.70 -20.74 -6.99
CA CYS A 518 0.72 -20.64 -6.72
C CYS A 518 1.58 -20.83 -7.97
N LEU A 519 1.13 -21.62 -8.95
CA LEU A 519 1.75 -21.75 -10.28
C LEU A 519 1.58 -20.49 -11.13
N MET A 520 0.43 -19.80 -11.08
CA MET A 520 0.24 -18.51 -11.77
C MET A 520 1.19 -17.44 -11.21
N ASN A 521 1.27 -17.30 -9.89
CA ASN A 521 2.16 -16.34 -9.24
C ASN A 521 3.64 -16.69 -9.52
N LEU A 522 4.02 -17.97 -9.41
CA LEU A 522 5.36 -18.44 -9.79
C LEU A 522 5.66 -18.10 -11.26
N ALA A 523 4.71 -18.25 -12.19
CA ALA A 523 4.92 -17.91 -13.58
C ALA A 523 5.12 -16.40 -13.82
N ALA A 524 4.48 -15.53 -13.05
CA ALA A 524 4.75 -14.09 -13.08
C ALA A 524 6.19 -13.79 -12.66
N THR A 525 6.62 -14.34 -11.52
CA THR A 525 8.01 -14.23 -11.02
C THR A 525 9.05 -14.87 -11.96
N LEU A 526 8.74 -16.01 -12.59
CA LEU A 526 9.63 -16.65 -13.58
C LEU A 526 9.77 -15.84 -14.86
N ARG A 527 8.66 -15.26 -15.37
CA ARG A 527 8.70 -14.35 -16.53
C ARG A 527 9.61 -13.17 -16.21
N ALA A 528 9.39 -12.56 -15.05
CA ALA A 528 10.20 -11.47 -14.52
C ALA A 528 11.70 -11.88 -14.49
N LEU A 529 12.06 -13.03 -13.91
CA LEU A 529 13.45 -13.53 -13.81
C LEU A 529 14.14 -13.87 -15.15
N GLY A 530 13.53 -13.59 -16.30
CA GLY A 530 14.07 -13.98 -17.60
C GLY A 530 13.97 -15.50 -17.85
N GLU A 531 13.05 -16.19 -17.16
CA GLU A 531 12.76 -17.62 -17.29
C GLU A 531 11.37 -17.86 -17.97
N PRO A 532 11.04 -17.24 -19.12
CA PRO A 532 9.69 -17.30 -19.72
C PRO A 532 9.29 -18.69 -20.23
N ALA A 533 10.25 -19.57 -20.51
CA ALA A 533 9.95 -20.97 -20.86
C ALA A 533 9.34 -21.71 -19.66
N ASP A 534 9.96 -21.59 -18.48
CA ASP A 534 9.49 -22.20 -17.23
C ASP A 534 8.16 -21.55 -16.79
N ALA A 535 7.98 -20.25 -17.02
CA ALA A 535 6.70 -19.56 -16.82
C ALA A 535 5.57 -20.15 -17.69
N ALA A 536 5.85 -20.45 -18.96
CA ALA A 536 4.88 -21.08 -19.86
C ALA A 536 4.52 -22.51 -19.43
N GLU A 537 5.47 -23.28 -18.89
CA GLU A 537 5.21 -24.60 -18.31
C GLU A 537 4.33 -24.50 -17.06
N ALA A 538 4.64 -23.58 -16.14
CA ALA A 538 3.86 -23.36 -14.92
C ALA A 538 2.40 -22.92 -15.22
N LEU A 539 2.20 -21.99 -16.16
CA LEU A 539 0.85 -21.59 -16.61
C LEU A 539 0.10 -22.74 -17.31
N THR A 540 0.81 -23.60 -18.05
CA THR A 540 0.21 -24.78 -18.67
C THR A 540 -0.25 -25.81 -17.62
N GLU A 541 0.50 -26.00 -16.53
CA GLU A 541 0.08 -26.84 -15.40
C GLU A 541 -1.11 -26.21 -14.66
N ALA A 542 -1.05 -24.93 -14.29
CA ALA A 542 -2.14 -24.21 -13.61
C ALA A 542 -3.46 -24.30 -14.38
N ARG A 543 -3.40 -24.04 -15.70
CA ARG A 543 -4.51 -24.18 -16.63
C ARG A 543 -5.11 -25.60 -16.64
N GLY A 544 -4.27 -26.63 -16.53
CA GLY A 544 -4.71 -28.02 -16.44
C GLY A 544 -5.53 -28.28 -15.18
N LEU A 545 -5.00 -27.86 -14.03
CA LEU A 545 -5.67 -28.00 -12.72
C LEU A 545 -7.03 -27.28 -12.68
N PHE A 546 -7.10 -26.02 -13.13
CA PHE A 546 -8.38 -25.30 -13.23
C PHE A 546 -9.35 -25.94 -14.22
N ALA A 547 -8.86 -26.51 -15.32
CA ALA A 547 -9.72 -27.19 -16.29
C ALA A 547 -10.33 -28.49 -15.73
N ASP A 548 -9.58 -29.25 -14.94
CA ASP A 548 -10.05 -30.47 -14.28
C ASP A 548 -11.09 -30.17 -13.18
N GLU A 549 -10.94 -29.05 -12.45
CA GLU A 549 -11.94 -28.51 -11.51
C GLU A 549 -13.12 -27.77 -12.19
N GLY A 550 -13.10 -27.60 -13.51
CA GLY A 550 -14.16 -26.93 -14.27
C GLY A 550 -14.22 -25.40 -14.09
N MET A 551 -13.16 -24.80 -13.56
CA MET A 551 -12.98 -23.38 -13.29
C MET A 551 -12.71 -22.60 -14.59
N ARG A 552 -13.80 -22.33 -15.33
CA ARG A 552 -13.74 -21.78 -16.70
C ARG A 552 -13.26 -20.33 -16.80
N ARG A 553 -13.37 -19.52 -15.74
CA ARG A 553 -12.87 -18.14 -15.74
C ARG A 553 -11.35 -18.17 -15.59
N GLU A 554 -10.90 -18.94 -14.63
CA GLU A 554 -9.52 -19.15 -14.21
C GLU A 554 -8.69 -19.81 -15.32
N VAL A 555 -9.28 -20.72 -16.11
CA VAL A 555 -8.67 -21.21 -17.36
C VAL A 555 -8.44 -20.09 -18.38
N ALA A 556 -9.34 -19.12 -18.49
CA ALA A 556 -9.18 -17.97 -19.37
C ALA A 556 -8.15 -16.96 -18.82
N ASP A 557 -8.07 -16.77 -17.50
CA ASP A 557 -7.02 -15.97 -16.85
C ASP A 557 -5.62 -16.59 -17.12
N CYS A 558 -5.50 -17.91 -17.01
CA CYS A 558 -4.30 -18.65 -17.44
C CYS A 558 -4.01 -18.51 -18.94
N ASP A 559 -5.02 -18.55 -19.82
CA ASP A 559 -4.84 -18.43 -21.26
C ASP A 559 -4.38 -17.03 -21.71
N VAL A 560 -4.85 -15.96 -21.06
CA VAL A 560 -4.35 -14.59 -21.28
C VAL A 560 -2.88 -14.47 -20.85
N ASN A 561 -2.56 -14.90 -19.62
CA ASN A 561 -1.19 -14.83 -19.09
C ASN A 561 -0.21 -15.71 -19.88
N LEU A 562 -0.62 -16.90 -20.31
CA LEU A 562 0.16 -17.75 -21.20
C LEU A 562 0.31 -17.11 -22.59
N GLY A 563 -0.74 -16.45 -23.11
CA GLY A 563 -0.67 -15.67 -24.33
C GLY A 563 0.43 -14.61 -24.29
N ASN A 564 0.55 -13.88 -23.19
CA ASN A 564 1.57 -12.83 -23.02
C ASN A 564 2.99 -13.41 -22.93
N VAL A 565 3.18 -14.51 -22.20
CA VAL A 565 4.47 -15.23 -22.15
C VAL A 565 4.84 -15.78 -23.54
N LEU A 566 3.88 -16.35 -24.27
CA LEU A 566 4.11 -16.85 -25.63
C LEU A 566 4.37 -15.74 -26.64
N TRP A 567 3.82 -14.54 -26.46
CA TRP A 567 4.13 -13.36 -27.27
C TRP A 567 5.61 -12.96 -27.14
N GLY A 568 6.12 -12.81 -25.91
CA GLY A 568 7.55 -12.50 -25.67
C GLY A 568 8.49 -13.57 -26.22
N LEU A 569 8.08 -14.84 -26.19
CA LEU A 569 8.78 -15.98 -26.82
C LEU A 569 8.66 -16.04 -28.35
N GLY A 570 7.97 -15.09 -29.00
CA GLY A 570 7.75 -15.05 -30.46
C GLY A 570 6.71 -16.02 -30.99
N ARG A 571 5.98 -16.73 -30.13
CA ARG A 571 4.91 -17.68 -30.51
C ARG A 571 3.58 -16.96 -30.74
N ILE A 572 3.61 -15.95 -31.60
CA ILE A 572 2.50 -14.98 -31.85
C ILE A 572 1.19 -15.69 -32.19
N ALA A 573 1.23 -16.68 -33.09
CA ALA A 573 0.02 -17.42 -33.51
C ALA A 573 -0.66 -18.20 -32.37
N ASP A 574 0.12 -18.70 -31.41
CA ASP A 574 -0.41 -19.37 -30.22
C ASP A 574 -1.02 -18.32 -29.26
N ALA A 575 -0.34 -17.18 -29.05
CA ALA A 575 -0.84 -16.08 -28.24
C ALA A 575 -2.17 -15.49 -28.76
N VAL A 576 -2.30 -15.35 -30.08
CA VAL A 576 -3.55 -14.96 -30.76
C VAL A 576 -4.65 -15.99 -30.52
N ALA A 577 -4.36 -17.29 -30.64
CA ALA A 577 -5.35 -18.34 -30.42
C ALA A 577 -5.87 -18.37 -28.97
N LEU A 578 -4.98 -18.21 -27.98
CA LEU A 578 -5.33 -18.18 -26.56
C LEU A 578 -6.18 -16.94 -26.20
N ASN A 579 -5.80 -15.75 -26.68
CA ASN A 579 -6.60 -14.54 -26.45
C ASN A 579 -7.97 -14.60 -27.13
N GLN A 580 -8.08 -15.21 -28.32
CA GLN A 580 -9.38 -15.46 -28.97
C GLN A 580 -10.27 -16.42 -28.17
N ALA A 581 -9.69 -17.50 -27.61
CA ALA A 581 -10.42 -18.46 -26.78
C ALA A 581 -10.87 -17.86 -25.44
N SER A 582 -10.00 -17.07 -24.80
CA SER A 582 -10.27 -16.34 -23.56
C SER A 582 -11.40 -15.32 -23.75
N ARG A 583 -11.30 -14.48 -24.79
CA ARG A 583 -12.36 -13.52 -25.14
C ARG A 583 -13.72 -14.20 -25.35
N ALA A 584 -13.76 -15.31 -26.08
CA ALA A 584 -15.00 -16.06 -26.29
C ALA A 584 -15.56 -16.66 -24.99
N THR A 585 -14.68 -17.03 -24.05
CA THR A 585 -15.07 -17.53 -22.72
C THR A 585 -15.64 -16.42 -21.85
N TYR A 586 -14.98 -15.27 -21.75
CA TYR A 586 -15.47 -14.11 -21.00
C TYR A 586 -16.79 -13.56 -21.55
N GLN A 587 -16.94 -13.47 -22.87
CA GLN A 587 -18.23 -13.14 -23.51
C GLN A 587 -19.34 -14.13 -23.14
N ALA A 588 -19.03 -15.44 -23.08
CA ALA A 588 -19.99 -16.46 -22.69
C ALA A 588 -20.31 -16.47 -21.17
N LEU A 589 -19.44 -15.89 -20.34
CA LEU A 589 -19.64 -15.72 -18.89
C LEU A 589 -20.34 -14.38 -18.54
N GLY A 590 -20.52 -13.48 -19.51
CA GLY A 590 -21.09 -12.16 -19.27
C GLY A 590 -20.11 -11.18 -18.63
N LEU A 591 -18.81 -11.34 -18.93
CA LEU A 591 -17.70 -10.54 -18.40
C LEU A 591 -17.15 -9.64 -19.53
N PRO A 592 -17.75 -8.46 -19.79
CA PRO A 592 -17.40 -7.62 -20.94
C PRO A 592 -16.03 -6.97 -20.82
N THR A 593 -15.63 -6.56 -19.61
CA THR A 593 -14.33 -5.97 -19.28
C THR A 593 -13.19 -6.96 -19.53
N GLU A 594 -13.30 -8.19 -19.04
CA GLU A 594 -12.36 -9.29 -19.30
C GLU A 594 -12.27 -9.63 -20.81
N ALA A 595 -13.36 -9.47 -21.55
CA ALA A 595 -13.37 -9.63 -23.00
C ALA A 595 -12.74 -8.42 -23.74
N ALA A 596 -12.76 -7.23 -23.15
CA ALA A 596 -12.05 -6.05 -23.63
C ALA A 596 -10.54 -6.19 -23.38
N ASP A 597 -10.11 -6.73 -22.22
CA ASP A 597 -8.71 -7.09 -21.94
C ASP A 597 -8.14 -7.91 -23.10
N CYS A 598 -8.79 -9.03 -23.42
CA CYS A 598 -8.39 -9.90 -24.53
C CYS A 598 -8.47 -9.23 -25.91
N THR A 599 -9.32 -8.21 -26.09
CA THR A 599 -9.44 -7.48 -27.35
C THR A 599 -8.29 -6.50 -27.54
N ASP A 600 -7.85 -5.83 -26.46
CA ASP A 600 -6.68 -4.96 -26.48
C ASP A 600 -5.38 -5.74 -26.74
N HIS A 601 -5.18 -6.87 -26.06
CA HIS A 601 -4.06 -7.78 -26.31
C HIS A 601 -4.03 -8.28 -27.77
N LEU A 602 -5.18 -8.57 -28.38
CA LEU A 602 -5.26 -8.90 -29.81
C LEU A 602 -4.87 -7.73 -30.73
N GLY A 603 -5.09 -6.49 -30.29
CA GLY A 603 -4.61 -5.30 -31.03
C GLY A 603 -3.09 -5.14 -30.95
N ALA A 604 -2.49 -5.38 -29.79
CA ALA A 604 -1.03 -5.37 -29.62
C ALA A 604 -0.35 -6.46 -30.47
N LEU A 605 -0.91 -7.68 -30.46
CA LEU A 605 -0.49 -8.78 -31.32
C LEU A 605 -0.62 -8.43 -32.82
N ALA A 606 -1.73 -7.82 -33.23
CA ALA A 606 -1.92 -7.37 -34.62
C ALA A 606 -0.89 -6.30 -35.05
N THR A 607 -0.44 -5.44 -34.13
CA THR A 607 0.65 -4.50 -34.39
C THR A 607 1.97 -5.23 -34.64
N THR A 608 2.28 -6.26 -33.84
CA THR A 608 3.47 -7.13 -34.04
C THR A 608 3.42 -7.87 -35.39
N GLU A 609 2.25 -8.39 -35.77
CA GLU A 609 2.00 -9.02 -37.08
C GLU A 609 2.02 -8.03 -38.27
N GLY A 610 2.17 -6.72 -38.02
CA GLY A 610 2.27 -5.70 -39.05
C GLY A 610 0.94 -5.24 -39.64
N ASP A 611 -0.18 -5.44 -38.92
CA ASP A 611 -1.50 -4.89 -39.24
C ASP A 611 -1.95 -3.84 -38.20
N PRO A 612 -1.33 -2.64 -38.21
CA PRO A 612 -1.73 -1.56 -37.32
C PRO A 612 -3.12 -0.99 -37.63
N ALA A 613 -3.74 -1.36 -38.77
CA ALA A 613 -5.11 -0.96 -39.10
C ALA A 613 -6.14 -1.82 -38.35
N SER A 614 -5.92 -3.13 -38.26
CA SER A 614 -6.72 -4.00 -37.39
C SER A 614 -6.45 -3.73 -35.91
N ALA A 615 -5.19 -3.48 -35.52
CA ALA A 615 -4.84 -3.08 -34.16
C ALA A 615 -5.62 -1.84 -33.70
N LEU A 616 -5.58 -0.76 -34.50
CA LEU A 616 -6.34 0.46 -34.28
C LEU A 616 -7.83 0.19 -33.98
N ALA A 617 -8.48 -0.67 -34.77
CA ALA A 617 -9.89 -1.00 -34.57
C ALA A 617 -10.12 -1.77 -33.26
N LEU A 618 -9.23 -2.72 -32.92
CA LEU A 618 -9.33 -3.52 -31.70
C LEU A 618 -9.15 -2.67 -30.43
N HIS A 619 -8.18 -1.75 -30.41
CA HIS A 619 -7.99 -0.81 -29.29
C HIS A 619 -9.18 0.15 -29.13
N GLN A 620 -9.81 0.56 -30.24
CA GLN A 620 -11.04 1.37 -30.21
C GLN A 620 -12.25 0.59 -29.69
N ASP A 621 -12.42 -0.67 -30.08
CA ASP A 621 -13.47 -1.55 -29.57
C ASP A 621 -13.30 -1.83 -28.07
N ALA A 622 -12.07 -2.01 -27.57
CA ALA A 622 -11.78 -2.19 -26.15
C ALA A 622 -12.00 -0.90 -25.33
N SER A 623 -11.45 0.24 -25.76
CA SER A 623 -11.67 1.57 -25.15
C SER A 623 -13.16 1.89 -25.00
N ALA A 624 -13.99 1.56 -26.00
CA ALA A 624 -15.44 1.77 -25.92
C ALA A 624 -16.11 0.99 -24.78
N VAL A 625 -15.65 -0.23 -24.48
CA VAL A 625 -16.18 -1.05 -23.37
C VAL A 625 -15.75 -0.47 -22.03
N TYR A 626 -14.49 -0.07 -21.87
CA TYR A 626 -14.01 0.54 -20.62
C TYR A 626 -14.72 1.86 -20.30
N LEU A 627 -14.92 2.73 -21.31
CA LEU A 627 -15.73 3.95 -21.18
C LEU A 627 -17.18 3.68 -20.79
N GLU A 628 -17.79 2.61 -21.27
CA GLU A 628 -19.16 2.22 -20.89
C GLU A 628 -19.26 1.79 -19.42
N HIS A 629 -18.18 1.21 -18.87
CA HIS A 629 -18.17 0.63 -17.52
C HIS A 629 -17.46 1.51 -16.46
N GLY A 630 -16.80 2.61 -16.85
CA GLY A 630 -16.12 3.55 -15.93
C GLY A 630 -14.69 3.17 -15.56
N TYR A 631 -13.97 2.51 -16.48
CA TYR A 631 -12.62 1.97 -16.28
C TYR A 631 -11.57 2.90 -16.92
N ASP A 632 -11.35 4.05 -16.28
CA ASP A 632 -10.56 5.15 -16.87
C ASP A 632 -9.07 4.82 -17.10
N LEU A 633 -8.48 3.93 -16.28
CA LEU A 633 -7.07 3.54 -16.38
C LEU A 633 -6.85 2.54 -17.53
N GLU A 634 -7.71 1.53 -17.65
CA GLU A 634 -7.69 0.56 -18.74
C GLU A 634 -7.99 1.23 -20.09
N GLU A 635 -8.89 2.22 -20.09
CA GLU A 635 -9.12 3.10 -21.24
C GLU A 635 -7.85 3.88 -21.63
N ALA A 636 -7.10 4.40 -20.66
CA ALA A 636 -5.84 5.10 -20.91
C ALA A 636 -4.80 4.17 -21.57
N THR A 637 -4.73 2.91 -21.17
CA THR A 637 -3.91 1.86 -21.80
C THR A 637 -4.35 1.58 -23.24
N CYS A 638 -5.66 1.41 -23.50
CA CYS A 638 -6.17 1.30 -24.87
C CYS A 638 -5.85 2.53 -25.73
N ALA A 639 -5.92 3.73 -25.15
CA ALA A 639 -5.61 4.98 -25.85
C ALA A 639 -4.12 5.13 -26.18
N TYR A 640 -3.24 4.63 -25.31
CA TYR A 640 -1.81 4.50 -25.55
C TYR A 640 -1.53 3.51 -26.70
N ASN A 641 -2.09 2.31 -26.65
CA ASN A 641 -1.94 1.31 -27.71
C ASN A 641 -2.54 1.77 -29.04
N TRP A 642 -3.66 2.50 -29.01
CA TRP A 642 -4.22 3.22 -30.15
C TRP A 642 -3.22 4.26 -30.70
N ALA A 643 -2.62 5.11 -29.86
CA ALA A 643 -1.62 6.08 -30.30
C ALA A 643 -0.40 5.40 -30.97
N HIS A 644 0.02 4.23 -30.48
CA HIS A 644 1.08 3.42 -31.07
C HIS A 644 0.69 2.92 -32.47
N ALA A 645 -0.50 2.33 -32.63
CA ALA A 645 -1.03 1.91 -33.92
C ALA A 645 -1.18 3.09 -34.92
N LEU A 646 -1.59 4.28 -34.45
CA LEU A 646 -1.64 5.50 -35.28
C LEU A 646 -0.25 5.96 -35.75
N LEU A 647 0.78 5.85 -34.90
CA LEU A 647 2.16 6.16 -35.28
C LEU A 647 2.65 5.23 -36.40
N HIS A 648 2.39 3.93 -36.30
CA HIS A 648 2.69 2.96 -37.37
C HIS A 648 1.90 3.20 -38.67
N LEU A 649 0.67 3.72 -38.58
CA LEU A 649 -0.11 4.16 -39.74
C LEU A 649 0.36 5.51 -40.34
N GLY A 650 1.40 6.14 -39.78
CA GLY A 650 1.91 7.44 -40.23
C GLY A 650 0.97 8.61 -39.92
N ARG A 651 0.22 8.54 -38.81
CA ARG A 651 -0.77 9.53 -38.37
C ARG A 651 -0.39 10.18 -37.01
N PRO A 652 0.81 10.77 -36.86
CA PRO A 652 1.30 11.25 -35.57
C PRO A 652 0.49 12.41 -34.99
N GLU A 653 -0.18 13.22 -35.82
CA GLU A 653 -1.08 14.29 -35.35
C GLU A 653 -2.35 13.76 -34.66
N GLU A 654 -2.78 12.54 -34.98
CA GLU A 654 -3.89 11.88 -34.31
C GLU A 654 -3.40 11.12 -33.07
N ALA A 655 -2.20 10.52 -33.13
CA ALA A 655 -1.57 9.85 -32.00
C ALA A 655 -1.36 10.81 -30.82
N ILE A 656 -0.83 12.01 -31.09
CA ILE A 656 -0.58 13.02 -30.05
C ILE A 656 -1.88 13.49 -29.38
N ALA A 657 -3.00 13.51 -30.10
CA ALA A 657 -4.30 13.89 -29.55
C ALA A 657 -4.85 12.85 -28.56
N GLN A 658 -4.56 11.55 -28.76
CA GLN A 658 -4.91 10.51 -27.79
C GLN A 658 -4.03 10.58 -26.54
N LEU A 659 -2.72 10.74 -26.71
CA LEU A 659 -1.81 10.88 -25.56
C LEU A 659 -2.17 12.10 -24.70
N GLN A 660 -2.37 13.27 -25.32
CA GLN A 660 -2.78 14.46 -24.59
C GLN A 660 -4.13 14.35 -23.87
N ARG A 661 -5.01 13.42 -24.30
CA ARG A 661 -6.31 13.15 -23.65
C ARG A 661 -6.15 12.36 -22.35
N VAL A 662 -5.23 11.40 -22.31
CA VAL A 662 -5.12 10.42 -21.20
C VAL A 662 -4.00 10.73 -20.19
N ARG A 663 -3.03 11.58 -20.55
CA ARG A 663 -2.02 12.09 -19.61
C ARG A 663 -2.60 12.58 -18.26
N PRO A 664 -3.72 13.35 -18.20
CA PRO A 664 -4.28 13.79 -16.93
C PRO A 664 -4.80 12.65 -16.05
N VAL A 665 -5.30 11.56 -16.66
CA VAL A 665 -5.76 10.35 -15.95
C VAL A 665 -4.55 9.69 -15.29
N LEU A 666 -3.52 9.34 -16.08
CA LEU A 666 -2.29 8.70 -15.58
C LEU A 666 -1.59 9.51 -14.48
N THR A 667 -1.62 10.85 -14.60
CA THR A 667 -1.05 11.75 -13.58
C THR A 667 -1.89 11.78 -12.30
N ALA A 668 -3.23 11.71 -12.41
CA ALA A 668 -4.13 11.73 -11.26
C ALA A 668 -4.20 10.38 -10.52
N THR A 669 -3.93 9.26 -11.21
CA THR A 669 -3.93 7.92 -10.62
C THR A 669 -2.60 7.50 -9.99
N GLY A 670 -1.53 8.31 -10.10
CA GLY A 670 -0.20 7.92 -9.63
C GLY A 670 0.38 6.70 -10.36
N ALA A 671 -0.01 6.49 -11.62
CA ALA A 671 0.40 5.32 -12.40
C ALA A 671 1.76 5.56 -13.07
N ASP A 672 2.81 5.71 -12.26
CA ASP A 672 4.12 6.24 -12.71
C ASP A 672 4.80 5.39 -13.80
N GLY A 673 4.69 4.06 -13.76
CA GLY A 673 5.18 3.18 -14.84
C GLY A 673 4.48 3.45 -16.18
N SER A 674 3.15 3.45 -16.18
CA SER A 674 2.34 3.76 -17.37
C SER A 674 2.52 5.21 -17.82
N LEU A 675 2.79 6.14 -16.90
CA LEU A 675 3.16 7.52 -17.22
C LEU A 675 4.52 7.59 -17.93
N ALA A 676 5.51 6.81 -17.50
CA ALA A 676 6.81 6.76 -18.17
C ALA A 676 6.69 6.19 -19.59
N GLU A 677 6.03 5.04 -19.78
CA GLU A 677 5.71 4.48 -21.10
C GLU A 677 5.01 5.50 -22.01
N HIS A 678 4.01 6.19 -21.46
CA HIS A 678 3.28 7.26 -22.14
C HIS A 678 4.19 8.41 -22.61
N LEU A 679 5.14 8.83 -21.77
CA LEU A 679 6.12 9.88 -22.11
C LEU A 679 7.07 9.43 -23.23
N LEU A 680 7.49 8.16 -23.23
CA LEU A 680 8.31 7.56 -24.31
C LEU A 680 7.56 7.56 -25.64
N LEU A 681 6.31 7.07 -25.66
CA LEU A 681 5.52 7.09 -26.88
C LEU A 681 5.21 8.52 -27.34
N GLU A 682 4.97 9.45 -26.41
CA GLU A 682 4.87 10.86 -26.78
C GLU A 682 6.18 11.37 -27.38
N ALA A 683 7.36 11.02 -26.84
CA ALA A 683 8.64 11.40 -27.41
C ALA A 683 8.82 10.88 -28.85
N SER A 684 8.45 9.62 -29.12
CA SER A 684 8.45 9.03 -30.47
C SER A 684 7.51 9.74 -31.44
N VAL A 685 6.28 10.06 -31.01
CA VAL A 685 5.31 10.84 -31.79
C VAL A 685 5.81 12.28 -32.04
N ARG A 686 6.32 12.96 -31.01
CA ARG A 686 6.93 14.30 -31.10
C ARG A 686 8.11 14.30 -32.05
N SER A 687 8.96 13.27 -32.01
CA SER A 687 10.08 13.14 -32.94
C SER A 687 9.67 12.76 -34.36
N ALA A 688 8.48 12.19 -34.59
CA ALA A 688 7.89 12.05 -35.92
C ALA A 688 7.36 13.38 -36.46
N LEU A 689 6.84 14.25 -35.58
CA LEU A 689 6.42 15.63 -35.86
C LEU A 689 7.60 16.63 -35.99
N GLY A 690 8.85 16.16 -35.89
CA GLY A 690 10.06 17.01 -35.93
C GLY A 690 10.31 17.84 -34.67
N GLN A 691 9.57 17.59 -33.58
CA GLN A 691 9.64 18.33 -32.31
C GLN A 691 10.74 17.76 -31.40
N HIS A 692 11.95 17.65 -31.95
CA HIS A 692 13.08 16.89 -31.40
C HIS A 692 13.55 17.34 -29.99
N ALA A 693 13.50 18.64 -29.69
CA ALA A 693 13.88 19.14 -28.36
C ALA A 693 12.87 18.72 -27.28
N THR A 694 11.58 18.73 -27.61
CA THR A 694 10.51 18.25 -26.72
C THR A 694 10.58 16.73 -26.56
N ALA A 695 10.89 16.00 -27.63
CA ALA A 695 11.11 14.55 -27.54
C ALA A 695 12.25 14.19 -26.60
N GLY A 696 13.38 14.93 -26.63
CA GLY A 696 14.48 14.73 -25.69
C GLY A 696 14.03 14.89 -24.23
N GLN A 697 13.42 16.03 -23.90
CA GLN A 697 12.93 16.30 -22.53
C GLN A 697 11.96 15.23 -22.03
N LEU A 698 11.04 14.74 -22.87
CA LEU A 698 10.09 13.71 -22.48
C LEU A 698 10.76 12.37 -22.15
N VAL A 699 11.87 12.04 -22.82
CA VAL A 699 12.65 10.83 -22.48
C VAL A 699 13.47 11.05 -21.20
N ASP A 700 14.05 12.23 -21.00
CA ASP A 700 14.73 12.58 -19.75
C ASP A 700 13.74 12.53 -18.56
N ASP A 701 12.51 13.02 -18.74
CA ASP A 701 11.42 12.95 -17.76
C ASP A 701 10.98 11.49 -17.49
N ALA A 702 10.83 10.66 -18.53
CA ALA A 702 10.45 9.25 -18.42
C ALA A 702 11.52 8.42 -17.69
N ARG A 703 12.78 8.59 -18.08
CA ARG A 703 13.94 7.97 -17.43
C ARG A 703 13.99 8.33 -15.96
N ARG A 704 13.82 9.62 -15.63
CA ARG A 704 13.81 10.06 -14.23
C ARG A 704 12.70 9.38 -13.42
N ILE A 705 11.50 9.17 -13.96
CA ILE A 705 10.44 8.41 -13.29
C ILE A 705 10.86 6.94 -13.05
N ILE A 706 11.59 6.35 -14.00
CA ILE A 706 12.09 4.95 -13.96
C ILE A 706 13.40 4.80 -13.13
N GLU A 707 13.99 5.90 -12.70
CA GLU A 707 15.14 5.92 -11.78
C GLU A 707 14.72 6.35 -10.36
N GLU A 708 13.76 7.28 -10.22
CA GLU A 708 13.33 7.87 -8.93
C GLU A 708 12.11 7.18 -8.29
N VAL A 709 11.19 6.58 -9.08
CA VAL A 709 9.84 6.20 -8.59
C VAL A 709 9.48 4.75 -8.90
N VAL A 710 9.76 4.30 -10.11
CA VAL A 710 9.60 2.89 -10.51
C VAL A 710 10.99 2.27 -10.43
N HIS A 711 11.23 1.25 -9.61
CA HIS A 711 12.46 0.46 -9.77
C HIS A 711 12.34 -0.38 -11.06
N GLY A 712 12.63 0.24 -12.20
CA GLY A 712 12.23 -0.24 -13.52
C GLY A 712 12.55 -1.70 -13.78
N GLY A 713 11.56 -2.48 -14.20
CA GLY A 713 11.81 -3.80 -14.76
C GLY A 713 12.72 -3.72 -15.99
N PRO A 714 13.55 -4.75 -16.27
CA PRO A 714 14.49 -4.73 -17.38
C PRO A 714 13.84 -4.35 -18.72
N ASP A 715 12.60 -4.81 -18.94
CA ASP A 715 11.78 -4.53 -20.13
C ASP A 715 11.53 -3.03 -20.30
N LEU A 716 11.07 -2.36 -19.25
CA LEU A 716 10.75 -0.92 -19.27
C LEU A 716 12.00 -0.04 -19.43
N ILE A 717 13.14 -0.47 -18.85
CA ILE A 717 14.44 0.18 -19.04
C ILE A 717 14.91 -0.01 -20.49
N VAL A 718 14.77 -1.21 -21.05
CA VAL A 718 15.11 -1.48 -22.46
C VAL A 718 14.23 -0.67 -23.40
N ASP A 719 12.92 -0.58 -23.17
CA ASP A 719 12.02 0.21 -24.01
C ASP A 719 12.30 1.72 -23.91
N CYS A 720 12.72 2.21 -22.73
CA CYS A 720 13.30 3.55 -22.56
C CYS A 720 14.52 3.75 -23.45
N ASP A 721 15.49 2.84 -23.36
CA ASP A 721 16.77 2.98 -24.04
C ASP A 721 16.64 2.80 -25.56
N VAL A 722 15.73 1.92 -26.01
CA VAL A 722 15.35 1.79 -27.42
C VAL A 722 14.71 3.09 -27.94
N THR A 723 13.79 3.69 -27.16
CA THR A 723 13.13 4.96 -27.52
C THR A 723 14.10 6.14 -27.49
N LEU A 724 14.94 6.23 -26.46
CA LEU A 724 16.01 7.23 -26.34
C LEU A 724 16.97 7.10 -27.52
N GLY A 725 17.37 5.88 -27.87
CA GLY A 725 18.19 5.58 -29.03
C GLY A 725 17.58 6.09 -30.34
N GLU A 726 16.27 5.89 -30.56
CA GLU A 726 15.56 6.47 -31.68
C GLU A 726 15.58 8.02 -31.65
N VAL A 727 15.26 8.65 -30.53
CA VAL A 727 15.23 10.11 -30.41
C VAL A 727 16.63 10.72 -30.60
N LEU A 728 17.67 10.15 -29.97
CA LEU A 728 19.06 10.54 -30.15
C LEU A 728 19.52 10.38 -31.61
N ARG A 729 19.14 9.28 -32.27
CA ARG A 729 19.41 9.06 -33.70
C ARG A 729 18.74 10.13 -34.57
N ARG A 730 17.45 10.43 -34.32
CA ARG A 730 16.68 11.44 -35.08
C ARG A 730 17.15 12.88 -34.80
N THR A 731 17.70 13.17 -33.63
CA THR A 731 18.29 14.48 -33.27
C THR A 731 19.72 14.67 -33.80
N GLY A 732 20.33 13.66 -34.42
CA GLY A 732 21.70 13.70 -34.94
C GLY A 732 22.79 13.35 -33.91
N ARG A 733 22.42 12.91 -32.70
CA ARG A 733 23.33 12.43 -31.64
C ARG A 733 23.64 10.94 -31.81
N ALA A 734 24.07 10.54 -33.02
CA ALA A 734 24.13 9.13 -33.41
C ALA A 734 25.09 8.27 -32.56
N ASP A 735 26.23 8.79 -32.09
CA ASP A 735 27.14 8.04 -31.22
C ASP A 735 26.55 7.77 -29.82
N ALA A 736 25.77 8.72 -29.29
CA ALA A 736 25.04 8.52 -28.03
C ALA A 736 23.88 7.52 -28.20
N ALA A 737 23.19 7.57 -29.35
CA ALA A 737 22.18 6.57 -29.70
C ALA A 737 22.78 5.16 -29.75
N ILE A 738 23.97 5.01 -30.36
CA ILE A 738 24.68 3.73 -30.43
C ILE A 738 25.00 3.20 -29.03
N ALA A 739 25.57 4.02 -28.14
CA ALA A 739 25.95 3.57 -26.79
C ALA A 739 24.74 3.05 -26.00
N VAL A 740 23.63 3.79 -26.03
CA VAL A 740 22.37 3.39 -25.37
C VAL A 740 21.79 2.11 -26.00
N LEU A 741 21.80 1.99 -27.34
CA LEU A 741 21.22 0.84 -28.05
C LEU A 741 22.08 -0.44 -27.98
N GLU A 742 23.41 -0.31 -27.85
CA GLU A 742 24.31 -1.44 -27.58
C GLU A 742 23.98 -2.07 -26.22
N ASP A 743 23.79 -1.23 -25.20
CA ASP A 743 23.41 -1.67 -23.85
C ASP A 743 21.97 -2.22 -23.79
N ALA A 744 21.01 -1.52 -24.39
CA ALA A 744 19.61 -1.98 -24.49
C ALA A 744 19.51 -3.37 -25.15
N THR A 745 20.25 -3.61 -26.23
CA THR A 745 20.27 -4.92 -26.91
C THR A 745 20.84 -6.01 -26.00
N ALA A 746 21.90 -5.72 -25.23
CA ALA A 746 22.51 -6.66 -24.30
C ALA A 746 21.62 -6.97 -23.09
N ARG A 747 20.89 -5.98 -22.56
CA ARG A 747 19.87 -6.17 -21.52
C ARG A 747 18.68 -6.98 -22.05
N ALA A 748 18.20 -6.67 -23.26
CA ALA A 748 17.09 -7.38 -23.89
C ALA A 748 17.38 -8.87 -24.10
N ASP A 749 18.60 -9.21 -24.56
CA ASP A 749 19.07 -10.59 -24.70
C ASP A 749 19.14 -11.36 -23.38
N ARG A 750 19.24 -10.66 -22.25
CA ARG A 750 19.39 -11.25 -20.91
C ARG A 750 18.08 -11.36 -20.13
N TYR A 751 17.13 -10.46 -20.36
CA TYR A 751 15.94 -10.31 -19.50
C TYR A 751 14.62 -10.28 -20.26
N CYS A 752 14.53 -9.51 -21.36
CA CYS A 752 13.25 -9.15 -22.01
C CYS A 752 12.78 -10.17 -23.05
N GLY A 753 13.70 -10.99 -23.55
CA GLY A 753 13.40 -12.04 -24.52
C GLY A 753 13.66 -11.65 -25.98
N PRO A 754 13.50 -12.61 -26.91
CA PRO A 754 14.07 -12.52 -28.24
C PRO A 754 13.38 -11.50 -29.15
N LEU A 755 12.11 -11.13 -28.91
CA LEU A 755 11.39 -10.12 -29.68
C LEU A 755 11.97 -8.72 -29.41
N THR A 756 11.97 -8.27 -28.16
CA THR A 756 12.53 -6.96 -27.75
C THR A 756 14.00 -6.84 -28.17
N ALA A 757 14.78 -7.92 -28.04
CA ALA A 757 16.17 -7.94 -28.49
C ALA A 757 16.34 -7.83 -30.03
N ALA A 758 15.36 -8.30 -30.82
CA ALA A 758 15.32 -8.08 -32.26
C ALA A 758 15.04 -6.62 -32.62
N GLU A 759 14.14 -5.97 -31.88
CA GLU A 759 13.76 -4.57 -32.10
C GLU A 759 14.86 -3.60 -31.65
N ALA A 760 15.52 -3.87 -30.52
CA ALA A 760 16.71 -3.14 -30.09
C ALA A 760 17.85 -3.25 -31.13
N ALA A 761 18.13 -4.46 -31.63
CA ALA A 761 19.11 -4.68 -32.69
C ALA A 761 18.76 -3.95 -34.00
N GLU A 762 17.46 -3.84 -34.34
CA GLU A 762 16.98 -3.08 -35.49
C GLU A 762 17.28 -1.57 -35.34
N GLN A 763 16.97 -0.99 -34.17
CA GLN A 763 17.26 0.42 -33.91
C GLN A 763 18.77 0.67 -33.84
N LEU A 764 19.56 -0.23 -33.25
CA LEU A 764 21.02 -0.17 -33.22
C LEU A 764 21.62 -0.13 -34.64
N ALA A 765 21.11 -0.97 -35.55
CA ALA A 765 21.49 -0.92 -36.95
C ALA A 765 21.23 0.47 -37.54
N ARG A 766 20.00 0.99 -37.38
CA ARG A 766 19.61 2.33 -37.86
C ARG A 766 20.53 3.42 -37.29
N ALA A 767 20.97 3.31 -36.04
CA ALA A 767 21.89 4.26 -35.42
C ALA A 767 23.29 4.24 -36.04
N TYR A 768 23.89 3.06 -36.25
CA TYR A 768 25.17 2.92 -36.95
C TYR A 768 25.14 3.51 -38.36
N HIS A 769 24.03 3.42 -39.10
CA HIS A 769 23.92 4.01 -40.44
C HIS A 769 23.92 5.54 -40.41
N VAL A 770 23.18 6.16 -39.49
CA VAL A 770 23.19 7.61 -39.33
C VAL A 770 24.58 8.12 -38.89
N ALA A 771 25.32 7.33 -38.10
CA ALA A 771 26.72 7.58 -37.76
C ALA A 771 27.71 7.33 -38.93
N GLY A 772 27.26 6.84 -40.09
CA GLY A 772 28.11 6.49 -41.22
C GLY A 772 28.96 5.22 -41.04
N ARG A 773 28.71 4.44 -39.98
CA ARG A 773 29.41 3.19 -39.63
C ARG A 773 28.85 2.00 -40.43
N ALA A 774 28.91 2.08 -41.76
CA ALA A 774 28.23 1.17 -42.68
C ALA A 774 28.46 -0.33 -42.40
N GLY A 775 29.68 -0.74 -42.04
CA GLY A 775 29.99 -2.14 -41.74
C GLY A 775 29.49 -2.63 -40.37
N ASP A 776 29.27 -1.73 -39.40
CA ASP A 776 28.58 -2.06 -38.15
C ASP A 776 27.07 -2.13 -38.39
N ALA A 777 26.53 -1.18 -39.16
CA ALA A 777 25.12 -1.15 -39.55
C ALA A 777 24.69 -2.41 -40.31
N GLU A 778 25.48 -2.88 -41.29
CA GLU A 778 25.24 -4.13 -42.02
C GLU A 778 25.22 -5.34 -41.08
N ARG A 779 26.14 -5.41 -40.10
CA ARG A 779 26.18 -6.50 -39.10
C ARG A 779 24.95 -6.52 -38.20
N ALA A 780 24.54 -5.36 -37.69
CA ALA A 780 23.37 -5.24 -36.82
C ALA A 780 22.06 -5.48 -37.59
N ALA A 781 21.95 -4.99 -38.82
CA ALA A 781 20.80 -5.26 -39.70
C ALA A 781 20.68 -6.75 -40.03
N ASP A 782 21.80 -7.41 -40.32
CA ASP A 782 21.86 -8.85 -40.51
C ASP A 782 21.49 -9.64 -39.24
N ASP A 783 21.77 -9.10 -38.04
CA ASP A 783 21.41 -9.70 -36.77
C ASP A 783 19.91 -9.57 -36.46
N ALA A 784 19.36 -8.35 -36.54
CA ALA A 784 17.92 -8.10 -36.43
C ALA A 784 17.13 -8.97 -37.42
N ARG A 785 17.60 -9.07 -38.67
CA ARG A 785 16.96 -9.93 -39.69
C ARG A 785 17.01 -11.42 -39.33
N ARG A 786 18.10 -11.93 -38.74
CA ARG A 786 18.16 -13.31 -38.23
C ARG A 786 17.12 -13.52 -37.12
N ARG A 787 17.15 -12.66 -36.10
CA ARG A 787 16.24 -12.72 -34.96
C ARG A 787 14.78 -12.71 -35.39
N PHE A 788 14.36 -11.80 -36.28
CA PHE A 788 12.99 -11.77 -36.80
C PHE A 788 12.62 -13.03 -37.59
N ASN A 789 13.52 -13.60 -38.41
CA ASN A 789 13.25 -14.87 -39.10
C ASN A 789 13.12 -16.05 -38.12
N ASP A 790 13.95 -16.09 -37.08
CA ASP A 790 13.91 -17.15 -36.06
C ASP A 790 12.60 -17.09 -35.23
N LEU A 791 11.99 -15.89 -35.13
CA LEU A 791 10.66 -15.64 -34.57
C LEU A 791 9.49 -15.84 -35.57
N GLY A 792 9.78 -16.16 -36.83
CA GLY A 792 8.78 -16.28 -37.90
C GLY A 792 8.17 -14.95 -38.39
N LEU A 793 8.76 -13.82 -38.00
CA LEU A 793 8.35 -12.47 -38.39
C LEU A 793 8.97 -12.07 -39.74
N ASP A 794 8.71 -12.88 -40.77
CA ASP A 794 9.24 -12.73 -42.14
C ASP A 794 9.00 -11.33 -42.72
N HIS A 795 7.90 -10.66 -42.36
CA HIS A 795 7.58 -9.29 -42.80
C HIS A 795 8.51 -8.26 -42.16
N ARG A 796 8.85 -8.39 -40.86
CA ARG A 796 9.85 -7.52 -40.20
C ARG A 796 11.24 -7.77 -40.78
N ALA A 797 11.62 -9.03 -40.96
CA ALA A 797 12.89 -9.39 -41.61
C ALA A 797 13.00 -8.83 -43.06
N ALA A 798 11.90 -8.85 -43.81
CA ALA A 798 11.80 -8.25 -45.14
C ALA A 798 11.82 -6.71 -45.10
N GLN A 799 11.16 -6.07 -44.12
CA GLN A 799 11.18 -4.62 -43.94
C GLN A 799 12.58 -4.11 -43.60
N VAL A 800 13.29 -4.78 -42.68
CA VAL A 800 14.71 -4.56 -42.44
C VAL A 800 15.45 -4.67 -43.78
N THR A 801 15.33 -5.79 -44.49
CA THR A 801 16.00 -5.96 -45.80
C THR A 801 15.68 -4.85 -46.81
N HIS A 802 14.46 -4.29 -46.79
CA HIS A 802 14.07 -3.19 -47.68
C HIS A 802 14.69 -1.85 -47.30
N ASP A 803 14.69 -1.51 -46.01
CA ASP A 803 15.28 -0.28 -45.48
C ASP A 803 16.82 -0.21 -45.66
N TRP A 804 17.45 -1.37 -45.87
CA TRP A 804 18.89 -1.56 -46.05
C TRP A 804 19.35 -1.79 -47.50
N ALA A 805 18.46 -1.71 -48.50
CA ALA A 805 18.72 -2.00 -49.92
C ALA A 805 18.74 -0.76 -50.84
#